data_AF-A0A9J7XMT7-F1
#
_entry.id   AF-A0A9J7XMT7-F1
#
_cell.length_a   1.000
_cell.length_b   1.000
_cell.length_c   1.000
_cell.angle_alpha   90.00
_cell.angle_beta   90.00
_cell.angle_gamma   90.00
#
_symmetry.space_group_name_H-M   'P 1'
#
loop_
_entity.id
_entity.type
_entity.pdbx_description
1 polymer ?
#
loop_
_entity_poly.entity_id
_entity_poly.type
_entity_poly.pdbx_seq_one_letter_code
_entity_poly.pdbx_strand_id
1 'polypeptide(L)'
;MADEGLQKWTVIVLTCQHKDSVYAFQRELEVRQKRGVLPADALLLTVPDPHARLGSGGATLNALLVAAEHLSARAGYSVVNADVLDEAHILILHTGRDFPWDACSRAFCWVPVQRSDDVEGAVCCLDLLLDCLSAKICAGSPPGVWVCGTDMILNIPTRQPISWDGFSGVLVVALPGDTSFAVNHGIYLTDAESRVCNIIYKGSKEKISCAALPDGKVPLVSGPVFFSRTVAEKLLQTHVSSPLDGCTYLGMDSGAPPIEISLFLDILVCLCSDLTEQEFINGERTGCTSPSGPQGAVVRSGRAVLWRTLRGPSITMSYVQDGRYDYLTQSGREHVIRLTETGTQTMILSRIQDVKSVAEGSRVINSVLEGEVHVSTGAVVQHCHLQGPVQVHSGCLLSGLDLTSSSCIQRLPLSSDIIIQGHRVMLGELKLTVYTAFGAHDNLEAYTDDVNASFLNQKWSVFYSQTGIQPQYLWGPERTESCCLLDARLFPVFMPRSGPVGLEGVCWLLGGAGGLDSWREAWRLSLRDILVLTDQQTELRWREELFFSVGRRRAVDALQGHTDLSLLPFFRAAALAGQQEELLQVLDSVAAGSSGDLGVAARSLACIADVLGCLAGEGKGGLRSGPAANPSWAPAFKLLEDGNLPAGVQELANQRKHWLCRPDLLVRAARHYEGAGQILLRKAVMSAREFVFIGQGEMPPMGEWQEVECPARLDLSGGWSDTPPIAFEHGGLVINVAIKVDGKRPIGARVRRVPEPHLLLVSTSGEPACSISTETLCEDLTDLEDYCQPHAPGALLKAVCVCSELVCVSSPVSLKEQLLKHWGGGLEIHSWSSLPHGSGLGTSSILAGAALAAVYRCTGRSFDTISLIHDVLYLEQILTTGGGWQDQVGGLFGGVKLARSAAQLPLRVEVEELSLTPDFLSVLQQHLLLVYTGKTRLARNLLQDVVRSWYARLPSIVQNTEQLVTNAEECAEACREGSLVRLGECMNTYWQQKKLMAPGCEPAAVRSMMNALQPLSLGQSLAGAGGGGFLFLLTREPQQKEAVREILTNIQGIGFFSVHSVELDMDGISIIQKSSEHPEQQQTT
;
A
#
# COMPACT_ATOMS: atom_id res chain seq x y z
N MET A 1 10.87 -9.88 -11.05
CA MET A 1 10.96 -11.18 -11.76
C MET A 1 9.66 -11.97 -11.54
N ALA A 2 8.50 -11.44 -11.96
CA ALA A 2 7.20 -12.04 -11.63
C ALA A 2 6.19 -11.94 -12.80
N ASP A 3 6.63 -12.21 -14.04
CA ASP A 3 5.75 -12.12 -15.21
C ASP A 3 5.85 -13.35 -16.15
N GLU A 4 6.70 -14.34 -15.84
CA GLU A 4 6.82 -15.58 -16.60
C GLU A 4 5.76 -16.59 -16.14
N GLY A 5 4.49 -16.37 -16.50
CA GLY A 5 3.47 -17.41 -16.33
C GLY A 5 2.01 -16.96 -16.24
N LEU A 6 1.70 -15.66 -16.17
CA LEU A 6 0.32 -15.18 -16.15
C LEU A 6 -0.25 -15.12 -17.58
N GLN A 7 -1.51 -15.53 -17.77
CA GLN A 7 -2.20 -15.31 -19.03
C GLN A 7 -2.36 -13.80 -19.27
N LYS A 8 -1.86 -13.31 -20.40
CA LYS A 8 -2.10 -11.93 -20.86
C LYS A 8 -3.38 -11.92 -21.69
N TRP A 9 -4.35 -11.11 -21.27
CA TRP A 9 -5.65 -10.99 -21.93
C TRP A 9 -5.63 -9.81 -22.91
N THR A 10 -6.04 -10.06 -24.15
CA THR A 10 -6.25 -9.00 -25.15
C THR A 10 -7.56 -8.26 -24.89
N VAL A 11 -8.62 -9.01 -24.54
CA VAL A 11 -9.95 -8.48 -24.25
C VAL A 11 -10.55 -9.19 -23.04
N ILE A 12 -11.13 -8.43 -22.12
CA ILE A 12 -11.98 -8.95 -21.04
C ILE A 12 -13.37 -8.34 -21.21
N VAL A 13 -14.36 -9.21 -21.40
CA VAL A 13 -15.76 -8.85 -21.57
C VAL A 13 -16.54 -9.28 -20.33
N LEU A 14 -17.36 -8.38 -19.79
CA LEU A 14 -18.32 -8.70 -18.74
C LEU A 14 -19.74 -8.46 -19.26
N THR A 15 -20.53 -9.52 -19.41
CA THR A 15 -21.90 -9.41 -19.94
C THR A 15 -22.85 -8.90 -18.87
N CYS A 16 -23.81 -8.05 -19.24
CA CYS A 16 -24.75 -7.42 -18.31
C CYS A 16 -26.19 -7.75 -18.72
N GLN A 17 -26.96 -8.35 -17.81
CA GLN A 17 -28.38 -8.62 -18.08
C GLN A 17 -29.21 -7.33 -18.15
N HIS A 18 -28.86 -6.33 -17.34
CA HIS A 18 -29.57 -5.06 -17.24
C HIS A 18 -28.75 -3.95 -17.91
N LYS A 19 -29.41 -3.13 -18.74
CA LYS A 19 -28.74 -2.04 -19.48
C LYS A 19 -28.16 -0.98 -18.55
N ASP A 20 -28.83 -0.71 -17.44
CA ASP A 20 -28.44 0.34 -16.48
C ASP A 20 -27.15 -0.01 -15.71
N SER A 21 -26.75 -1.30 -15.68
CA SER A 21 -25.52 -1.78 -15.04
C SER A 21 -24.26 -1.54 -15.86
N VAL A 22 -24.38 -1.39 -17.19
CA VAL A 22 -23.25 -1.41 -18.14
C VAL A 22 -22.20 -0.37 -17.78
N TYR A 23 -22.64 0.88 -17.55
CA TYR A 23 -21.74 1.99 -17.22
C TYR A 23 -21.08 1.79 -15.84
N ALA A 24 -21.85 1.32 -14.85
CA ALA A 24 -21.34 1.11 -13.50
C ALA A 24 -20.25 0.02 -13.49
N PHE A 25 -20.51 -1.11 -14.16
CA PHE A 25 -19.56 -2.20 -14.24
C PHE A 25 -18.34 -1.87 -15.11
N GLN A 26 -18.51 -1.05 -16.16
CA GLN A 26 -17.38 -0.57 -16.96
C GLN A 26 -16.42 0.23 -16.08
N ARG A 27 -16.96 1.15 -15.27
CA ARG A 27 -16.16 1.94 -14.32
C ARG A 27 -15.44 1.03 -13.31
N GLU A 28 -16.08 -0.02 -12.81
CA GLU A 28 -15.45 -0.98 -11.90
C GLU A 28 -14.27 -1.75 -12.52
N LEU A 29 -14.37 -2.13 -13.79
CA LEU A 29 -13.27 -2.76 -14.53
C LEU A 29 -12.12 -1.76 -14.76
N GLU A 30 -12.44 -0.52 -15.15
CA GLU A 30 -11.44 0.54 -15.36
C GLU A 30 -10.71 0.93 -14.07
N VAL A 31 -11.40 0.94 -12.92
CA VAL A 31 -10.78 1.17 -11.61
C VAL A 31 -9.75 0.06 -11.31
N ARG A 32 -10.08 -1.20 -11.60
CA ARG A 32 -9.13 -2.32 -11.45
C ARG A 32 -7.94 -2.21 -12.38
N GLN A 33 -8.14 -1.75 -13.61
CA GLN A 33 -7.05 -1.47 -14.56
C GLN A 33 -6.13 -0.36 -14.06
N LYS A 34 -6.70 0.76 -13.58
CA LYS A 34 -5.94 1.88 -13.01
C LYS A 34 -5.16 1.49 -11.75
N ARG A 35 -5.67 0.54 -10.97
CA ARG A 35 -5.00 -0.04 -9.79
C ARG A 35 -3.90 -1.04 -10.15
N GLY A 36 -3.79 -1.45 -11.41
CA GLY A 36 -2.84 -2.48 -11.86
C GLY A 36 -3.29 -3.92 -11.60
N VAL A 37 -4.55 -4.14 -11.18
CA VAL A 37 -5.12 -5.49 -11.01
C VAL A 37 -5.40 -6.15 -12.37
N LEU A 38 -5.80 -5.34 -13.35
CA LEU A 38 -5.99 -5.77 -14.74
C LEU A 38 -4.89 -5.19 -15.65
N PRO A 39 -4.49 -5.88 -16.74
CA PRO A 39 -3.47 -5.39 -17.66
C PRO A 39 -3.85 -4.04 -18.28
N ALA A 40 -2.89 -3.11 -18.36
CA ALA A 40 -3.12 -1.75 -18.83
C ALA A 40 -3.46 -1.64 -20.32
N ASP A 41 -3.07 -2.64 -21.12
CA ASP A 41 -3.27 -2.75 -22.56
C ASP A 41 -4.51 -3.55 -22.95
N ALA A 42 -5.06 -4.36 -22.02
CA ALA A 42 -6.27 -5.13 -22.23
C ALA A 42 -7.46 -4.21 -22.55
N LEU A 43 -8.24 -4.58 -23.57
CA LEU A 43 -9.52 -3.95 -23.85
C LEU A 43 -10.58 -4.46 -22.85
N LEU A 44 -11.19 -3.56 -22.09
CA LEU A 44 -12.22 -3.89 -21.12
C LEU A 44 -13.59 -3.48 -21.67
N LEU A 45 -14.51 -4.44 -21.79
CA LEU A 45 -15.84 -4.22 -22.35
C LEU A 45 -16.91 -4.71 -21.40
N THR A 46 -17.90 -3.88 -21.09
CA THR A 46 -19.18 -4.34 -20.56
C THR A 46 -20.21 -4.38 -21.67
N VAL A 47 -20.85 -5.54 -21.85
CA VAL A 47 -21.74 -5.78 -22.99
C VAL A 47 -23.15 -6.10 -22.48
N PRO A 48 -24.15 -5.25 -22.73
CA PRO A 48 -25.52 -5.57 -22.36
C PRO A 48 -26.07 -6.69 -23.23
N ASP A 49 -26.91 -7.53 -22.62
CA ASP A 49 -27.78 -8.43 -23.36
C ASP A 49 -28.79 -7.61 -24.17
N PRO A 50 -28.87 -7.78 -25.50
CA PRO A 50 -29.75 -6.95 -26.34
C PRO A 50 -31.24 -7.19 -26.05
N HIS A 51 -31.60 -8.34 -25.46
CA HIS A 51 -32.92 -8.64 -24.93
C HIS A 51 -32.80 -9.42 -23.60
N ALA A 52 -33.78 -9.27 -22.71
CA ALA A 52 -33.81 -10.06 -21.47
C ALA A 52 -33.93 -11.57 -21.77
N ARG A 53 -33.18 -12.40 -21.03
CA ARG A 53 -33.19 -13.88 -21.13
C ARG A 53 -32.74 -14.44 -22.49
N LEU A 54 -31.62 -13.96 -23.01
CA LEU A 54 -30.95 -14.56 -24.18
C LEU A 54 -30.27 -15.90 -23.91
N GLY A 55 -30.10 -16.26 -22.64
CA GLY A 55 -29.32 -17.42 -22.23
C GLY A 55 -27.81 -17.17 -22.34
N SER A 56 -27.01 -17.96 -21.62
CA SER A 56 -25.55 -17.78 -21.58
C SER A 56 -24.88 -17.98 -22.94
N GLY A 57 -25.45 -18.82 -23.82
CA GLY A 57 -24.95 -19.03 -25.17
C GLY A 57 -25.24 -17.82 -26.07
N GLY A 58 -26.47 -17.29 -26.02
CA GLY A 58 -26.82 -16.06 -26.74
C GLY A 58 -25.96 -14.87 -26.31
N ALA A 59 -25.77 -14.70 -25.00
CA ALA A 59 -24.87 -13.68 -24.45
C ALA A 59 -23.41 -13.89 -24.90
N THR A 60 -22.93 -15.14 -25.00
CA THR A 60 -21.59 -15.45 -25.53
C THR A 60 -21.46 -15.00 -26.99
N LEU A 61 -22.45 -15.30 -27.84
CA LEU A 61 -22.42 -14.92 -29.26
C LEU A 61 -22.39 -13.39 -29.42
N ASN A 62 -23.21 -12.67 -28.66
CA ASN A 62 -23.23 -11.21 -28.68
C ASN A 62 -21.91 -10.61 -28.15
N ALA A 63 -21.39 -11.12 -27.03
CA ALA A 63 -20.12 -10.66 -26.46
C ALA A 63 -18.93 -10.89 -27.40
N LEU A 64 -18.89 -12.05 -28.08
CA LEU A 64 -17.86 -12.36 -29.07
C LEU A 64 -17.94 -11.43 -30.28
N LEU A 65 -19.15 -11.15 -30.78
CA LEU A 65 -19.36 -10.18 -31.85
C LEU A 65 -18.82 -8.80 -31.47
N VAL A 66 -19.20 -8.28 -30.30
CA VAL A 66 -18.75 -6.95 -29.84
C VAL A 66 -17.23 -6.93 -29.64
N ALA A 67 -16.64 -7.97 -29.05
CA ALA A 67 -15.19 -8.06 -28.91
C ALA A 67 -14.49 -8.05 -30.29
N ALA A 68 -14.96 -8.86 -31.24
CA ALA A 68 -14.41 -8.92 -32.59
C ALA A 68 -14.58 -7.59 -33.34
N GLU A 69 -15.70 -6.90 -33.17
CA GLU A 69 -15.95 -5.57 -33.74
C GLU A 69 -14.95 -4.53 -33.23
N HIS A 70 -14.75 -4.45 -31.90
CA HIS A 70 -13.79 -3.52 -31.33
C HIS A 70 -12.34 -3.83 -31.73
N LEU A 71 -11.97 -5.12 -31.80
CA LEU A 71 -10.67 -5.54 -32.30
C LEU A 71 -10.51 -5.21 -33.79
N SER A 72 -11.56 -5.39 -34.59
CA SER A 72 -11.59 -5.04 -36.01
C SER A 72 -11.36 -3.55 -36.22
N ALA A 73 -12.06 -2.71 -35.44
CA ALA A 73 -11.87 -1.26 -35.47
C ALA A 73 -10.45 -0.86 -35.04
N ARG A 74 -9.89 -1.47 -34.00
CA ARG A 74 -8.49 -1.24 -33.56
C ARG A 74 -7.46 -1.63 -34.62
N ALA A 75 -7.75 -2.66 -35.41
CA ALA A 75 -6.93 -3.11 -36.52
C ALA A 75 -7.14 -2.30 -37.83
N GLY A 76 -8.08 -1.35 -37.84
CA GLY A 76 -8.36 -0.48 -38.99
C GLY A 76 -9.33 -1.05 -40.03
N TYR A 77 -10.04 -2.14 -39.71
CA TYR A 77 -11.09 -2.67 -40.56
C TYR A 77 -12.38 -1.86 -40.44
N SER A 78 -13.16 -1.77 -41.53
CA SER A 78 -14.47 -1.08 -41.57
C SER A 78 -15.66 -2.01 -41.31
N VAL A 79 -15.42 -3.32 -41.19
CA VAL A 79 -16.40 -4.37 -40.93
C VAL A 79 -15.80 -5.37 -39.95
N VAL A 80 -16.64 -6.18 -39.29
CA VAL A 80 -16.18 -7.26 -38.43
C VAL A 80 -15.36 -8.26 -39.26
N ASN A 81 -14.08 -8.43 -38.89
CA ASN A 81 -13.17 -9.37 -39.55
C ASN A 81 -12.72 -10.44 -38.53
N ALA A 82 -12.83 -11.72 -38.90
CA ALA A 82 -12.43 -12.84 -38.05
C ALA A 82 -10.91 -12.98 -37.87
N ASP A 83 -10.10 -12.40 -38.78
CA ASP A 83 -8.63 -12.46 -38.70
C ASP A 83 -8.08 -11.84 -37.40
N VAL A 84 -8.84 -10.93 -36.76
CA VAL A 84 -8.44 -10.34 -35.47
C VAL A 84 -8.39 -11.35 -34.32
N LEU A 85 -8.94 -12.55 -34.52
CA LEU A 85 -8.90 -13.63 -33.54
C LEU A 85 -7.58 -14.42 -33.57
N ASP A 86 -6.72 -14.21 -34.58
CA ASP A 86 -5.49 -15.00 -34.77
C ASP A 86 -4.51 -14.85 -33.60
N GLU A 87 -4.44 -13.67 -32.99
CA GLU A 87 -3.54 -13.35 -31.87
C GLU A 87 -4.30 -12.92 -30.61
N ALA A 88 -5.63 -13.06 -30.59
CA ALA A 88 -6.46 -12.56 -29.50
C ALA A 88 -6.68 -13.62 -28.40
N HIS A 89 -6.41 -13.23 -27.15
CA HIS A 89 -6.84 -13.94 -25.96
C HIS A 89 -8.03 -13.20 -25.35
N ILE A 90 -9.24 -13.73 -25.59
CA ILE A 90 -10.50 -13.11 -25.16
C ILE A 90 -11.03 -13.87 -23.94
N LEU A 91 -11.41 -13.15 -22.88
CA LEU A 91 -12.14 -13.70 -21.74
C LEU A 91 -13.54 -13.08 -21.68
N ILE A 92 -14.58 -13.90 -21.72
CA ILE A 92 -15.97 -13.51 -21.55
C ILE A 92 -16.47 -14.00 -20.19
N LEU A 93 -16.93 -13.07 -19.37
CA LEU A 93 -17.45 -13.31 -18.04
C LEU A 93 -18.94 -13.01 -17.99
N HIS A 94 -19.74 -13.99 -17.59
CA HIS A 94 -21.18 -13.84 -17.45
C HIS A 94 -21.56 -13.50 -16.02
N THR A 95 -22.21 -12.34 -15.80
CA THR A 95 -22.68 -11.93 -14.46
C THR A 95 -23.76 -12.86 -13.88
N GLY A 96 -24.41 -13.65 -14.74
CA GLY A 96 -25.49 -14.56 -14.34
C GLY A 96 -26.74 -13.81 -13.89
N ARG A 97 -27.56 -14.48 -13.07
CA ARG A 97 -28.82 -13.96 -12.54
C ARG A 97 -28.58 -13.05 -11.34
N ASP A 98 -29.57 -12.21 -11.03
CA ASP A 98 -29.59 -11.36 -9.84
C ASP A 98 -29.32 -12.14 -8.55
N PHE A 99 -28.66 -11.49 -7.61
CA PHE A 99 -28.21 -12.09 -6.35
C PHE A 99 -28.88 -11.38 -5.17
N PRO A 100 -29.73 -12.07 -4.38
CA PRO A 100 -30.47 -11.45 -3.29
C PRO A 100 -29.61 -10.80 -2.20
N TRP A 101 -28.40 -11.34 -1.99
CA TRP A 101 -27.58 -11.02 -0.84
C TRP A 101 -26.50 -9.97 -1.11
N ASP A 102 -26.34 -9.53 -2.36
CA ASP A 102 -25.53 -8.36 -2.73
C ASP A 102 -26.19 -7.61 -3.89
N ALA A 103 -26.42 -6.31 -3.69
CA ALA A 103 -27.10 -5.43 -4.63
C ALA A 103 -26.36 -5.23 -5.99
N CYS A 104 -25.06 -5.51 -6.07
CA CYS A 104 -24.21 -5.18 -7.21
C CYS A 104 -23.77 -6.41 -8.01
N SER A 105 -24.64 -7.41 -8.14
CA SER A 105 -24.33 -8.71 -8.75
C SER A 105 -23.32 -9.54 -7.94
N ARG A 106 -23.29 -10.84 -8.26
CA ARG A 106 -22.34 -11.83 -7.73
C ARG A 106 -20.89 -11.43 -7.95
N ALA A 107 -20.60 -10.84 -9.12
CA ALA A 107 -19.25 -10.45 -9.51
C ALA A 107 -18.63 -9.47 -8.50
N PHE A 108 -19.38 -8.46 -8.08
CA PHE A 108 -18.88 -7.37 -7.23
C PHE A 108 -19.24 -7.52 -5.75
N CYS A 109 -19.51 -8.75 -5.31
CA CYS A 109 -19.63 -9.04 -3.89
C CYS A 109 -18.25 -8.95 -3.22
N TRP A 110 -18.09 -8.03 -2.26
CA TRP A 110 -16.82 -7.80 -1.59
C TRP A 110 -16.54 -8.93 -0.61
N VAL A 111 -15.33 -9.47 -0.68
CA VAL A 111 -14.90 -10.58 0.18
C VAL A 111 -13.90 -10.08 1.22
N PRO A 112 -13.84 -10.71 2.41
CA PRO A 112 -12.87 -10.36 3.43
C PRO A 112 -11.47 -10.95 3.12
N VAL A 113 -10.91 -10.54 1.97
CA VAL A 113 -9.54 -10.82 1.55
C VAL A 113 -8.77 -9.50 1.38
N GLN A 114 -7.54 -9.45 1.89
CA GLN A 114 -6.64 -8.31 1.70
C GLN A 114 -5.55 -8.68 0.69
N ARG A 115 -5.31 -7.83 -0.31
CA ARG A 115 -4.17 -7.93 -1.22
C ARG A 115 -3.08 -6.95 -0.78
N SER A 116 -1.82 -7.37 -0.94
CA SER A 116 -0.66 -6.50 -0.73
C SER A 116 -0.38 -5.71 -2.01
N ASP A 117 -1.35 -4.90 -2.43
CA ASP A 117 -1.26 -4.09 -3.64
C ASP A 117 -0.69 -2.69 -3.34
N ASP A 118 -0.05 -2.09 -4.35
CA ASP A 118 0.42 -0.71 -4.28
C ASP A 118 -0.70 0.31 -4.07
N VAL A 119 -1.93 -0.04 -4.46
CA VAL A 119 -3.13 0.79 -4.33
C VAL A 119 -4.19 0.03 -3.53
N GLU A 120 -4.58 0.60 -2.39
CA GLU A 120 -5.60 -0.01 -1.53
C GLU A 120 -6.96 -0.01 -2.24
N GLY A 121 -7.70 -1.11 -2.11
CA GLY A 121 -9.07 -1.17 -2.59
C GLY A 121 -9.70 -2.53 -2.36
N ALA A 122 -10.99 -2.62 -2.66
CA ALA A 122 -11.76 -3.84 -2.43
C ALA A 122 -11.28 -5.00 -3.30
N VAL A 123 -11.46 -6.21 -2.75
CA VAL A 123 -11.39 -7.49 -3.44
C VAL A 123 -12.81 -8.04 -3.50
N CYS A 124 -13.25 -8.46 -4.67
CA CYS A 124 -14.55 -9.08 -4.87
C CYS A 124 -14.44 -10.46 -5.52
N CYS A 125 -15.56 -11.18 -5.65
CA CYS A 125 -15.61 -12.49 -6.29
C CYS A 125 -15.00 -12.50 -7.71
N LEU A 126 -15.21 -11.42 -8.48
CA LEU A 126 -14.62 -11.25 -9.81
C LEU A 126 -13.08 -11.26 -9.76
N ASP A 127 -12.49 -10.59 -8.77
CA ASP A 127 -11.02 -10.51 -8.64
C ASP A 127 -10.43 -11.88 -8.32
N LEU A 128 -11.05 -12.63 -7.39
CA LEU A 128 -10.64 -14.00 -7.06
C LEU A 128 -10.74 -14.94 -8.27
N LEU A 129 -11.81 -14.79 -9.06
CA LEU A 129 -12.02 -15.57 -10.27
C LEU A 129 -10.95 -15.24 -11.33
N LEU A 130 -10.71 -13.96 -11.59
CA LEU A 130 -9.71 -13.50 -12.55
C LEU A 130 -8.30 -13.97 -12.19
N ASP A 131 -7.91 -13.92 -10.91
CA ASP A 131 -6.62 -14.42 -10.45
C ASP A 131 -6.48 -15.92 -10.71
N CYS A 132 -7.51 -16.69 -10.36
CA CYS A 132 -7.54 -18.13 -10.55
C CYS A 132 -7.48 -18.49 -12.06
N LEU A 133 -8.28 -17.83 -12.88
CA LEU A 133 -8.29 -18.03 -14.33
C LEU A 133 -6.94 -17.68 -14.95
N SER A 134 -6.40 -16.51 -14.64
CA SER A 134 -5.20 -15.98 -15.30
C SER A 134 -3.92 -16.71 -14.87
N ALA A 135 -3.82 -17.10 -13.60
CA ALA A 135 -2.61 -17.73 -13.06
C ALA A 135 -2.62 -19.26 -13.08
N LYS A 136 -3.81 -19.89 -12.97
CA LYS A 136 -3.90 -21.34 -12.68
C LYS A 136 -4.58 -22.16 -13.77
N ILE A 137 -5.60 -21.62 -14.45
CA ILE A 137 -6.37 -22.36 -15.46
C ILE A 137 -5.93 -22.02 -16.89
N CYS A 138 -5.99 -20.74 -17.25
CA CYS A 138 -5.86 -20.29 -18.63
C CYS A 138 -4.39 -20.06 -19.03
N ALA A 139 -3.48 -20.02 -18.05
CA ALA A 139 -2.07 -19.74 -18.24
C ALA A 139 -1.42 -20.65 -19.29
N GLY A 140 -0.98 -20.05 -20.40
CA GLY A 140 -0.32 -20.75 -21.51
C GLY A 140 -1.27 -21.24 -22.60
N SER A 141 -2.54 -20.84 -22.56
CA SER A 141 -3.50 -21.15 -23.63
C SER A 141 -3.17 -20.44 -24.95
N PRO A 142 -3.44 -21.06 -26.11
CA PRO A 142 -3.29 -20.42 -27.41
C PRO A 142 -4.37 -19.34 -27.61
N PRO A 143 -4.23 -18.47 -28.64
CA PRO A 143 -5.28 -17.52 -29.01
C PRO A 143 -6.65 -18.19 -29.19
N GLY A 144 -7.68 -17.55 -28.66
CA GLY A 144 -9.02 -18.11 -28.54
C GLY A 144 -9.87 -17.39 -27.49
N VAL A 145 -11.01 -17.99 -27.18
CA VAL A 145 -12.05 -17.39 -26.33
C VAL A 145 -12.30 -18.26 -25.12
N TRP A 146 -12.02 -17.74 -23.94
CA TRP A 146 -12.46 -18.30 -22.67
C TRP A 146 -13.82 -17.72 -22.28
N VAL A 147 -14.72 -18.56 -21.78
CA VAL A 147 -16.03 -18.17 -21.25
C VAL A 147 -16.18 -18.74 -19.84
N CYS A 148 -16.61 -17.93 -18.87
CA CYS A 148 -16.84 -18.35 -17.50
C CYS A 148 -18.00 -17.57 -16.85
N GLY A 149 -18.73 -18.19 -15.92
CA GLY A 149 -19.68 -17.47 -15.06
C GLY A 149 -18.98 -16.80 -13.89
N THR A 150 -19.50 -15.66 -13.42
CA THR A 150 -19.05 -15.00 -12.17
C THR A 150 -19.85 -15.44 -10.95
N ASP A 151 -20.63 -16.51 -11.08
CA ASP A 151 -21.57 -17.01 -10.08
C ASP A 151 -20.96 -18.03 -9.12
N MET A 152 -19.63 -18.16 -9.16
CA MET A 152 -18.83 -19.15 -8.46
C MET A 152 -17.48 -18.56 -8.02
N ILE A 153 -16.92 -19.12 -6.95
CA ILE A 153 -15.53 -18.92 -6.55
C ILE A 153 -14.78 -20.22 -6.82
N LEU A 154 -13.72 -20.14 -7.64
CA LEU A 154 -12.86 -21.26 -7.99
C LEU A 154 -11.63 -21.28 -7.11
N ASN A 155 -11.43 -22.37 -6.35
CA ASN A 155 -10.22 -22.56 -5.56
C ASN A 155 -9.41 -23.74 -6.13
N ILE A 156 -8.29 -23.41 -6.76
CA ILE A 156 -7.36 -24.39 -7.35
C ILE A 156 -6.02 -24.25 -6.62
N PRO A 157 -5.56 -25.27 -5.86
CA PRO A 157 -4.36 -25.15 -5.04
C PRO A 157 -3.07 -25.11 -5.86
N THR A 158 -2.97 -25.90 -6.93
CA THR A 158 -1.79 -26.02 -7.79
C THR A 158 -2.15 -25.73 -9.26
N ARG A 159 -1.26 -25.08 -9.99
CA ARG A 159 -1.43 -24.89 -11.45
C ARG A 159 -1.51 -26.25 -12.10
N GLN A 160 -2.60 -26.54 -12.80
CA GLN A 160 -2.74 -27.77 -13.56
C GLN A 160 -2.27 -27.52 -15.00
N PRO A 161 -1.20 -28.18 -15.47
CA PRO A 161 -0.74 -28.01 -16.84
C PRO A 161 -1.74 -28.65 -17.80
N ILE A 162 -2.40 -27.82 -18.60
CA ILE A 162 -3.20 -28.25 -19.75
C ILE A 162 -2.25 -28.35 -20.94
N SER A 163 -2.26 -29.49 -21.64
CA SER A 163 -1.47 -29.65 -22.87
C SER A 163 -2.18 -28.95 -24.03
N TRP A 164 -1.49 -27.96 -24.62
CA TRP A 164 -1.99 -27.19 -25.75
C TRP A 164 -1.35 -27.56 -27.09
N ASP A 165 -0.38 -28.49 -27.09
CA ASP A 165 0.38 -28.87 -28.28
C ASP A 165 -0.53 -29.46 -29.36
N GLY A 166 -0.68 -28.71 -30.46
CA GLY A 166 -1.56 -29.07 -31.57
C GLY A 166 -3.05 -29.09 -31.22
N PHE A 167 -3.46 -28.51 -30.09
CA PHE A 167 -4.85 -28.50 -29.65
C PHE A 167 -5.74 -27.68 -30.59
N SER A 168 -6.85 -28.27 -31.02
CA SER A 168 -7.91 -27.59 -31.78
C SER A 168 -9.27 -28.17 -31.38
N GLY A 169 -10.23 -27.31 -31.07
CA GLY A 169 -11.55 -27.71 -30.59
C GLY A 169 -12.02 -26.88 -29.41
N VAL A 170 -12.74 -27.53 -28.49
CA VAL A 170 -13.29 -26.92 -27.28
C VAL A 170 -12.77 -27.67 -26.05
N LEU A 171 -12.28 -26.94 -25.06
CA LEU A 171 -11.87 -27.51 -23.78
C LEU A 171 -12.86 -27.06 -22.70
N VAL A 172 -13.36 -28.00 -21.91
CA VAL A 172 -14.12 -27.69 -20.70
C VAL A 172 -13.30 -28.04 -19.48
N VAL A 173 -13.36 -27.21 -18.45
CA VAL A 173 -12.79 -27.53 -17.15
C VAL A 173 -13.87 -28.21 -16.31
N ALA A 174 -13.49 -29.24 -15.56
CA ALA A 174 -14.37 -29.96 -14.65
C ALA A 174 -13.73 -30.07 -13.26
N LEU A 175 -14.57 -29.97 -12.23
CA LEU A 175 -14.15 -30.05 -10.84
C LEU A 175 -14.82 -31.26 -10.14
N PRO A 176 -14.18 -31.85 -9.12
CA PRO A 176 -14.73 -32.98 -8.38
C PRO A 176 -16.02 -32.60 -7.66
N GLY A 177 -17.05 -33.43 -7.81
CA GLY A 177 -18.30 -33.32 -7.06
C GLY A 177 -18.70 -34.64 -6.41
N ASP A 178 -19.41 -34.53 -5.28
CA ASP A 178 -20.10 -35.68 -4.69
C ASP A 178 -21.36 -36.02 -5.48
N THR A 179 -21.67 -37.31 -5.59
CA THR A 179 -22.87 -37.80 -6.31
C THR A 179 -24.17 -37.25 -5.73
N SER A 180 -24.22 -36.99 -4.42
CA SER A 180 -25.37 -36.36 -3.74
C SER A 180 -25.58 -34.90 -4.14
N PHE A 181 -24.49 -34.15 -4.33
CA PHE A 181 -24.52 -32.76 -4.75
C PHE A 181 -24.81 -32.63 -6.26
N ALA A 182 -24.25 -33.53 -7.07
CA ALA A 182 -24.39 -33.54 -8.52
C ALA A 182 -25.84 -33.70 -9.02
N VAL A 183 -26.76 -34.23 -8.19
CA VAL A 183 -28.20 -34.34 -8.54
C VAL A 183 -28.82 -32.97 -8.87
N ASN A 184 -28.30 -31.89 -8.30
CA ASN A 184 -28.79 -30.53 -8.55
C ASN A 184 -27.92 -29.74 -9.53
N HIS A 185 -26.88 -30.36 -10.10
CA HIS A 185 -25.89 -29.73 -10.97
C HIS A 185 -25.76 -30.43 -12.32
N GLY A 186 -24.94 -29.86 -13.21
CA GLY A 186 -24.52 -30.50 -14.46
C GLY A 186 -23.27 -31.36 -14.25
N ILE A 187 -23.18 -32.48 -14.95
CA ILE A 187 -21.99 -33.34 -15.01
C ILE A 187 -21.59 -33.61 -16.47
N TYR A 188 -20.28 -33.80 -16.68
CA TYR A 188 -19.76 -34.28 -17.96
C TYR A 188 -19.73 -35.80 -17.99
N LEU A 189 -20.11 -36.39 -19.11
CA LEU A 189 -19.87 -37.80 -19.41
C LEU A 189 -18.76 -37.88 -20.45
N THR A 190 -17.69 -38.62 -20.18
CA THR A 190 -16.54 -38.73 -21.08
C THR A 190 -16.23 -40.17 -21.51
N ASP A 191 -15.55 -40.31 -22.64
CA ASP A 191 -14.92 -41.57 -23.07
C ASP A 191 -13.56 -41.80 -22.38
N ALA A 192 -12.85 -42.84 -22.80
CA ALA A 192 -11.53 -43.22 -22.27
C ALA A 192 -10.43 -42.19 -22.61
N GLU A 193 -10.63 -41.39 -23.65
CA GLU A 193 -9.73 -40.33 -24.11
C GLU A 193 -10.11 -38.94 -23.58
N SER A 194 -10.98 -38.86 -22.57
CA SER A 194 -11.48 -37.61 -21.96
C SER A 194 -12.25 -36.70 -22.93
N ARG A 195 -12.80 -37.23 -24.02
CA ARG A 195 -13.72 -36.48 -24.89
C ARG A 195 -15.10 -36.49 -24.28
N VAL A 196 -15.80 -35.36 -24.35
CA VAL A 196 -17.14 -35.24 -23.76
C VAL A 196 -18.17 -35.87 -24.68
N CYS A 197 -18.73 -36.98 -24.23
CA CYS A 197 -19.76 -37.74 -24.92
C CYS A 197 -21.15 -37.14 -24.74
N ASN A 198 -21.44 -36.59 -23.56
CA ASN A 198 -22.71 -35.94 -23.24
C ASN A 198 -22.59 -35.01 -22.01
N ILE A 199 -23.55 -34.10 -21.83
CA ILE A 199 -23.69 -33.26 -20.64
C ILE A 199 -25.05 -33.56 -20.00
N ILE A 200 -25.05 -34.04 -18.75
CA ILE A 200 -26.28 -34.40 -18.04
C ILE A 200 -26.56 -33.32 -17.00
N TYR A 201 -27.71 -32.64 -17.11
CA TYR A 201 -28.14 -31.62 -16.16
C TYR A 201 -29.29 -32.13 -15.29
N LYS A 202 -29.13 -32.11 -13.96
CA LYS A 202 -30.10 -32.62 -12.98
C LYS A 202 -30.58 -34.05 -13.28
N GLY A 203 -29.62 -34.94 -13.56
CA GLY A 203 -29.89 -36.34 -13.91
C GLY A 203 -30.32 -37.20 -12.71
N SER A 204 -30.83 -38.41 -12.98
CA SER A 204 -31.09 -39.40 -11.93
C SER A 204 -29.77 -39.90 -11.33
N LYS A 205 -29.81 -40.40 -10.08
CA LYS A 205 -28.61 -40.88 -9.38
C LYS A 205 -27.87 -41.97 -10.15
N GLU A 206 -28.62 -42.84 -10.83
CA GLU A 206 -28.08 -43.93 -11.64
C GLU A 206 -27.28 -43.40 -12.83
N LYS A 207 -27.79 -42.36 -13.52
CA LYS A 207 -27.08 -41.72 -14.63
C LYS A 207 -25.84 -40.97 -14.16
N ILE A 208 -25.91 -40.35 -12.98
CA ILE A 208 -24.77 -39.62 -12.39
C ILE A 208 -23.67 -40.59 -11.98
N SER A 209 -24.00 -41.76 -11.41
CA SER A 209 -23.01 -42.76 -11.02
C SER A 209 -22.22 -43.33 -12.21
N CYS A 210 -22.78 -43.31 -13.42
CA CYS A 210 -22.08 -43.74 -14.62
C CYS A 210 -20.94 -42.80 -15.03
N ALA A 211 -20.91 -41.56 -14.52
CA ALA A 211 -19.86 -40.58 -14.79
C ALA A 211 -18.79 -40.52 -13.68
N ALA A 212 -18.82 -41.45 -12.72
CA ALA A 212 -17.84 -41.48 -11.63
C ALA A 212 -16.43 -41.80 -12.16
N LEU A 213 -15.45 -41.00 -11.73
CA LEU A 213 -14.04 -41.15 -12.06
C LEU A 213 -13.35 -42.06 -11.03
N PRO A 214 -12.08 -42.48 -11.27
CA PRO A 214 -11.36 -43.40 -10.37
C PRO A 214 -11.20 -42.92 -8.93
N ASP A 215 -11.33 -41.62 -8.67
CA ASP A 215 -11.32 -41.00 -7.35
C ASP A 215 -12.66 -41.10 -6.60
N GLY A 216 -13.68 -41.70 -7.23
CA GLY A 216 -15.03 -41.84 -6.69
C GLY A 216 -15.88 -40.57 -6.77
N LYS A 217 -15.36 -39.49 -7.39
CA LYS A 217 -16.07 -38.22 -7.61
C LYS A 217 -16.63 -38.17 -9.03
N VAL A 218 -17.56 -37.26 -9.27
CA VAL A 218 -18.11 -37.00 -10.60
C VAL A 218 -17.61 -35.64 -11.14
N PRO A 219 -17.33 -35.53 -12.44
CA PRO A 219 -16.83 -34.29 -13.04
C PRO A 219 -17.98 -33.29 -13.22
N LEU A 220 -18.08 -32.34 -12.29
CA LEU A 220 -19.08 -31.27 -12.34
C LEU A 220 -18.77 -30.28 -13.47
N VAL A 221 -19.83 -29.77 -14.07
CA VAL A 221 -19.79 -28.60 -14.94
C VAL A 221 -19.37 -27.39 -14.10
N SER A 222 -18.12 -26.96 -14.22
CA SER A 222 -17.51 -25.98 -13.30
C SER A 222 -17.40 -24.56 -13.84
N GLY A 223 -17.86 -24.26 -15.07
CA GLY A 223 -17.92 -22.89 -15.60
C GLY A 223 -16.94 -22.58 -16.74
N PRO A 224 -15.61 -22.70 -16.55
CA PRO A 224 -14.62 -22.32 -17.55
C PRO A 224 -14.66 -23.20 -18.80
N VAL A 225 -14.79 -22.55 -19.96
CA VAL A 225 -14.83 -23.17 -21.29
C VAL A 225 -13.90 -22.40 -22.22
N PHE A 226 -13.04 -23.10 -22.94
CA PHE A 226 -12.18 -22.52 -23.96
C PHE A 226 -12.62 -22.96 -25.36
N PHE A 227 -12.78 -21.98 -26.25
CA PHE A 227 -12.98 -22.17 -27.68
C PHE A 227 -11.70 -21.78 -28.40
N SER A 228 -11.09 -22.73 -29.10
CA SER A 228 -9.98 -22.43 -30.01
C SER A 228 -10.40 -21.42 -31.08
N ARG A 229 -9.43 -20.68 -31.65
CA ARG A 229 -9.63 -19.71 -32.75
C ARG A 229 -10.57 -20.20 -33.84
N THR A 230 -10.43 -21.45 -34.30
CA THR A 230 -11.25 -22.02 -35.38
C THR A 230 -12.72 -22.21 -34.97
N VAL A 231 -12.99 -22.54 -33.71
CA VAL A 231 -14.35 -22.67 -33.20
C VAL A 231 -14.95 -21.30 -32.89
N ALA A 232 -14.15 -20.37 -32.34
CA ALA A 232 -14.57 -18.99 -32.11
C ALA A 232 -14.99 -18.29 -33.42
N GLU A 233 -14.24 -18.47 -34.51
CA GLU A 233 -14.60 -17.95 -35.83
C GLU A 233 -15.96 -18.49 -36.31
N LYS A 234 -16.21 -19.79 -36.16
CA LYS A 234 -17.50 -20.41 -36.50
C LYS A 234 -18.66 -19.85 -35.67
N LEU A 235 -18.44 -19.63 -34.38
CA LEU A 235 -19.42 -18.99 -33.51
C LEU A 235 -19.68 -17.55 -33.94
N LEU A 236 -18.63 -16.79 -34.26
CA LEU A 236 -18.75 -15.42 -34.74
C LEU A 236 -19.59 -15.35 -36.03
N GLN A 237 -19.45 -16.28 -36.96
CA GLN A 237 -20.24 -16.33 -38.21
C GLN A 237 -21.76 -16.42 -37.99
N THR A 238 -22.21 -16.86 -36.81
CA THR A 238 -23.65 -17.00 -36.51
C THR A 238 -24.37 -15.66 -36.39
N HIS A 239 -23.68 -14.53 -36.21
CA HIS A 239 -24.29 -13.20 -36.07
C HIS A 239 -25.10 -12.73 -37.30
N VAL A 240 -24.84 -13.32 -38.48
CA VAL A 240 -25.59 -13.06 -39.72
C VAL A 240 -26.47 -14.24 -40.15
N SER A 241 -26.60 -15.26 -39.31
CA SER A 241 -27.28 -16.52 -39.65
C SER A 241 -28.61 -16.65 -38.93
N SER A 242 -29.72 -16.44 -39.63
CA SER A 242 -31.06 -16.56 -39.04
C SER A 242 -31.38 -18.00 -38.60
N PRO A 243 -31.98 -18.23 -37.41
CA PRO A 243 -32.44 -17.23 -36.43
C PRO A 243 -31.43 -16.85 -35.33
N LEU A 244 -30.16 -17.28 -35.42
CA LEU A 244 -29.14 -17.02 -34.39
C LEU A 244 -28.63 -15.56 -34.38
N ASP A 245 -28.81 -14.84 -35.49
CA ASP A 245 -28.65 -13.38 -35.55
C ASP A 245 -29.48 -12.67 -34.46
N GLY A 246 -30.64 -13.23 -34.11
CA GLY A 246 -31.49 -12.82 -33.00
C GLY A 246 -30.87 -12.93 -31.61
N CYS A 247 -29.67 -13.50 -31.45
CA CYS A 247 -28.90 -13.43 -30.19
C CYS A 247 -28.07 -12.14 -30.07
N THR A 248 -27.86 -11.43 -31.19
CA THR A 248 -26.90 -10.32 -31.27
C THR A 248 -27.59 -8.97 -31.43
N TYR A 249 -26.93 -7.90 -31.00
CA TYR A 249 -27.49 -6.56 -31.13
C TYR A 249 -27.67 -6.17 -32.60
N LEU A 250 -26.72 -6.52 -33.49
CA LEU A 250 -26.82 -6.26 -34.93
C LEU A 250 -28.05 -6.94 -35.57
N GLY A 251 -28.32 -8.20 -35.20
CA GLY A 251 -29.49 -8.91 -35.70
C GLY A 251 -30.79 -8.28 -35.20
N MET A 252 -30.87 -7.93 -33.92
CA MET A 252 -32.06 -7.28 -33.36
C MET A 252 -32.32 -5.90 -33.95
N ASP A 253 -31.28 -5.08 -34.14
CA ASP A 253 -31.38 -3.77 -34.79
C ASP A 253 -31.82 -3.92 -36.26
N SER A 254 -31.52 -5.06 -36.87
CA SER A 254 -31.99 -5.45 -38.22
C SER A 254 -33.39 -6.09 -38.22
N GLY A 255 -34.04 -6.21 -37.06
CA GLY A 255 -35.41 -6.73 -36.90
C GLY A 255 -35.52 -8.24 -36.65
N ALA A 256 -34.41 -8.94 -36.36
CA ALA A 256 -34.46 -10.35 -36.00
C ALA A 256 -35.15 -10.56 -34.62
N PRO A 257 -36.04 -11.56 -34.49
CA PRO A 257 -36.68 -11.86 -33.22
C PRO A 257 -35.67 -12.46 -32.22
N PRO A 258 -35.77 -12.16 -30.92
CA PRO A 258 -34.87 -12.70 -29.91
C PRO A 258 -35.01 -14.23 -29.79
N ILE A 259 -33.89 -14.92 -29.62
CA ILE A 259 -33.84 -16.37 -29.38
C ILE A 259 -32.95 -16.67 -28.18
N GLU A 260 -33.45 -17.51 -27.27
CA GLU A 260 -32.71 -17.96 -26.10
C GLU A 260 -31.85 -19.19 -26.45
N ILE A 261 -30.54 -19.10 -26.20
CA ILE A 261 -29.56 -20.16 -26.47
C ILE A 261 -28.71 -20.39 -25.22
N SER A 262 -28.58 -21.63 -24.78
CA SER A 262 -27.74 -22.03 -23.65
C SER A 262 -26.32 -22.40 -24.07
N LEU A 263 -25.31 -21.89 -23.37
CA LEU A 263 -23.91 -22.26 -23.61
C LEU A 263 -23.71 -23.77 -23.41
N PHE A 264 -24.13 -24.30 -22.26
CA PHE A 264 -23.94 -25.71 -21.93
C PHE A 264 -24.92 -26.60 -22.67
N LEU A 265 -26.21 -26.23 -22.74
CA LEU A 265 -27.27 -27.14 -23.18
C LEU A 265 -27.58 -27.06 -24.69
N ASP A 266 -27.15 -26.01 -25.39
CA ASP A 266 -27.31 -25.90 -26.84
C ASP A 266 -25.95 -25.85 -27.55
N ILE A 267 -25.00 -24.99 -27.15
CA ILE A 267 -23.70 -24.86 -27.84
C ILE A 267 -22.78 -26.06 -27.56
N LEU A 268 -22.51 -26.39 -26.29
CA LEU A 268 -21.58 -27.47 -25.95
C LEU A 268 -22.16 -28.86 -26.22
N VAL A 269 -23.44 -29.08 -25.90
CA VAL A 269 -24.13 -30.33 -26.24
C VAL A 269 -24.14 -30.62 -27.75
N CYS A 270 -24.11 -29.59 -28.61
CA CYS A 270 -23.99 -29.76 -30.06
C CYS A 270 -22.66 -30.44 -30.47
N LEU A 271 -21.59 -30.26 -29.68
CA LEU A 271 -20.25 -30.79 -29.94
C LEU A 271 -20.05 -32.22 -29.43
N CYS A 272 -20.94 -32.69 -28.55
CA CYS A 272 -20.89 -34.02 -27.93
C CYS A 272 -21.05 -35.16 -28.97
N SER A 273 -20.35 -36.27 -28.78
CA SER A 273 -20.33 -37.38 -29.76
C SER A 273 -21.62 -38.19 -29.84
N ASP A 274 -22.34 -38.35 -28.71
CA ASP A 274 -23.39 -39.38 -28.56
C ASP A 274 -24.77 -38.96 -29.06
N LEU A 275 -24.92 -37.77 -29.62
CA LEU A 275 -26.20 -37.25 -30.10
C LEU A 275 -26.29 -37.33 -31.61
N THR A 276 -27.44 -37.74 -32.12
CA THR A 276 -27.81 -37.55 -33.53
C THR A 276 -28.37 -36.15 -33.77
N GLU A 277 -28.35 -35.69 -35.02
CA GLU A 277 -28.92 -34.38 -35.39
C GLU A 277 -30.40 -34.26 -35.00
N GLN A 278 -31.19 -35.32 -35.19
CA GLN A 278 -32.61 -35.32 -34.85
C GLN A 278 -32.85 -35.26 -33.34
N GLU A 279 -32.05 -35.97 -32.55
CA GLU A 279 -32.13 -35.93 -31.08
C GLU A 279 -31.68 -34.56 -30.54
N PHE A 280 -30.66 -33.95 -31.14
CA PHE A 280 -30.19 -32.63 -30.74
C PHE A 280 -31.24 -31.55 -31.02
N ILE A 281 -31.84 -31.55 -32.21
CA ILE A 281 -32.82 -30.53 -32.64
C ILE A 281 -34.12 -30.65 -31.83
N ASN A 282 -34.65 -31.87 -31.67
CA ASN A 282 -35.97 -32.10 -31.08
C ASN A 282 -35.94 -32.36 -29.56
N GLY A 283 -34.77 -32.51 -28.95
CA GLY A 283 -34.64 -32.87 -27.55
C GLY A 283 -35.16 -31.82 -26.57
N GLU A 284 -35.98 -32.23 -25.61
CA GLU A 284 -36.38 -31.42 -24.46
C GLU A 284 -35.23 -31.29 -23.46
N ARG A 285 -34.98 -30.07 -22.96
CA ARG A 285 -33.90 -29.79 -22.01
C ARG A 285 -34.42 -28.89 -20.90
N THR A 286 -34.39 -29.41 -19.66
CA THR A 286 -34.81 -28.68 -18.48
C THR A 286 -33.96 -27.42 -18.30
N GLY A 287 -34.60 -26.25 -18.35
CA GLY A 287 -33.93 -24.95 -18.23
C GLY A 287 -33.61 -24.25 -19.57
N CYS A 288 -34.06 -24.80 -20.70
CA CYS A 288 -34.05 -24.14 -22.02
C CYS A 288 -35.49 -23.91 -22.51
N THR A 289 -35.65 -23.05 -23.52
CA THR A 289 -36.91 -22.95 -24.26
C THR A 289 -37.24 -24.29 -24.90
N SER A 290 -38.49 -24.74 -24.75
CA SER A 290 -38.94 -26.02 -25.32
C SER A 290 -38.90 -25.96 -26.86
N PRO A 291 -38.41 -27.01 -27.54
CA PRO A 291 -38.57 -27.18 -28.98
C PRO A 291 -40.03 -27.45 -29.37
N SER A 292 -40.95 -27.56 -28.41
CA SER A 292 -42.39 -27.71 -28.58
C SER A 292 -43.13 -26.41 -28.23
N GLY A 293 -44.29 -26.14 -28.85
CA GLY A 293 -45.08 -24.93 -28.58
C GLY A 293 -44.78 -23.73 -29.49
N PRO A 294 -45.25 -22.51 -29.14
CA PRO A 294 -45.31 -21.35 -30.05
C PRO A 294 -43.95 -20.90 -30.61
N GLN A 295 -42.87 -21.01 -29.82
CA GLN A 295 -41.51 -20.66 -30.23
C GLN A 295 -40.67 -21.87 -30.67
N GLY A 296 -41.23 -23.08 -30.59
CA GLY A 296 -40.48 -24.33 -30.82
C GLY A 296 -39.89 -24.46 -32.23
N ALA A 297 -40.55 -23.90 -33.25
CA ALA A 297 -40.01 -23.89 -34.62
C ALA A 297 -38.73 -23.06 -34.74
N VAL A 298 -38.66 -21.92 -34.06
CA VAL A 298 -37.49 -21.03 -34.05
C VAL A 298 -36.32 -21.70 -33.31
N VAL A 299 -36.59 -22.33 -32.16
CA VAL A 299 -35.60 -23.10 -31.39
C VAL A 299 -35.02 -24.25 -32.21
N ARG A 300 -35.88 -25.04 -32.89
CA ARG A 300 -35.43 -26.14 -33.76
C ARG A 300 -34.58 -25.62 -34.92
N SER A 301 -34.96 -24.50 -35.53
CA SER A 301 -34.18 -23.87 -36.61
C SER A 301 -32.83 -23.38 -36.11
N GLY A 302 -32.77 -22.70 -34.95
CA GLY A 302 -31.53 -22.26 -34.32
C GLY A 302 -30.59 -23.43 -34.02
N ARG A 303 -31.12 -24.52 -33.45
CA ARG A 303 -30.36 -25.76 -33.21
C ARG A 303 -29.86 -26.39 -34.51
N ALA A 304 -30.64 -26.41 -35.58
CA ALA A 304 -30.20 -26.93 -36.87
C ALA A 304 -29.02 -26.11 -37.44
N VAL A 305 -29.05 -24.77 -37.29
CA VAL A 305 -27.94 -23.89 -37.69
C VAL A 305 -26.70 -24.13 -36.83
N LEU A 306 -26.85 -24.25 -35.51
CA LEU A 306 -25.74 -24.61 -34.61
C LEU A 306 -25.11 -25.94 -35.00
N TRP A 307 -25.93 -26.97 -35.26
CA TRP A 307 -25.46 -28.28 -35.69
C TRP A 307 -24.63 -28.21 -36.97
N ARG A 308 -25.13 -27.53 -38.00
CA ARG A 308 -24.40 -27.37 -39.27
C ARG A 308 -23.07 -26.63 -39.10
N THR A 309 -23.05 -25.63 -38.22
CA THR A 309 -21.91 -24.72 -38.05
C THR A 309 -20.82 -25.36 -37.18
N LEU A 310 -21.22 -25.98 -36.08
CA LEU A 310 -20.32 -26.44 -35.01
C LEU A 310 -20.00 -27.93 -35.06
N ARG A 311 -20.65 -28.76 -35.89
CA ARG A 311 -20.29 -30.20 -35.95
C ARG A 311 -18.87 -30.39 -36.52
N GLY A 312 -18.10 -31.28 -35.91
CA GLY A 312 -16.74 -31.66 -36.36
C GLY A 312 -15.65 -31.46 -35.29
N PRO A 313 -15.43 -30.24 -34.76
CA PRO A 313 -14.53 -30.00 -33.63
C PRO A 313 -14.83 -30.88 -32.42
N SER A 314 -13.79 -31.42 -31.78
CA SER A 314 -13.93 -32.21 -30.55
C SER A 314 -14.08 -31.33 -29.32
N ILE A 315 -14.89 -31.79 -28.36
CA ILE A 315 -14.95 -31.26 -27.01
C ILE A 315 -14.21 -32.20 -26.05
N THR A 316 -13.23 -31.67 -25.32
CA THR A 316 -12.38 -32.42 -24.38
C THR A 316 -12.51 -31.85 -22.98
N MET A 317 -12.40 -32.71 -21.97
CA MET A 317 -12.46 -32.32 -20.56
C MET A 317 -11.08 -32.28 -19.92
N SER A 318 -10.78 -31.21 -19.19
CA SER A 318 -9.68 -31.15 -18.23
C SER A 318 -10.23 -31.24 -16.81
N TYR A 319 -9.91 -32.32 -16.10
CA TYR A 319 -10.41 -32.58 -14.75
C TYR A 319 -9.39 -32.19 -13.68
N VAL A 320 -9.74 -31.26 -12.79
CA VAL A 320 -8.86 -30.74 -11.74
C VAL A 320 -9.13 -31.46 -10.42
N GLN A 321 -8.38 -32.53 -10.13
CA GLN A 321 -8.64 -33.43 -8.99
C GLN A 321 -8.69 -32.73 -7.62
N ASP A 322 -7.83 -31.74 -7.39
CA ASP A 322 -7.75 -31.01 -6.11
C ASP A 322 -8.52 -29.69 -6.11
N GLY A 323 -9.22 -29.38 -7.22
CA GLY A 323 -9.96 -28.13 -7.36
C GLY A 323 -11.27 -28.16 -6.57
N ARG A 324 -11.68 -27.00 -6.05
CA ARG A 324 -12.95 -26.82 -5.34
C ARG A 324 -13.77 -25.71 -5.97
N TYR A 325 -15.06 -25.87 -5.87
CA TYR A 325 -16.07 -25.00 -6.44
C TYR A 325 -17.04 -24.56 -5.34
N ASP A 326 -17.18 -23.25 -5.12
CA ASP A 326 -18.21 -22.67 -4.25
C ASP A 326 -19.17 -21.84 -5.11
N TYR A 327 -20.41 -22.32 -5.24
CA TYR A 327 -21.45 -21.62 -5.97
C TYR A 327 -22.14 -20.58 -5.09
N LEU A 328 -22.35 -19.38 -5.60
CA LEU A 328 -23.02 -18.30 -4.87
C LEU A 328 -24.55 -18.56 -4.77
N THR A 329 -25.01 -19.58 -4.03
CA THR A 329 -26.43 -19.98 -3.97
C THR A 329 -27.36 -18.84 -3.50
N GLN A 330 -28.67 -19.00 -3.68
CA GLN A 330 -29.65 -18.08 -3.10
C GLN A 330 -29.86 -18.31 -1.58
N SER A 331 -29.07 -19.14 -0.90
CA SER A 331 -29.18 -19.32 0.56
C SER A 331 -28.48 -18.18 1.30
N GLY A 332 -29.24 -17.48 2.15
CA GLY A 332 -28.70 -16.41 3.00
C GLY A 332 -27.67 -16.96 3.99
N ARG A 333 -27.96 -18.09 4.64
CA ARG A 333 -27.02 -18.78 5.53
C ARG A 333 -25.70 -19.13 4.87
N GLU A 334 -25.73 -19.72 3.68
CA GLU A 334 -24.48 -20.08 2.97
C GLU A 334 -23.68 -18.83 2.58
N HIS A 335 -24.35 -17.73 2.25
CA HIS A 335 -23.67 -16.45 2.00
C HIS A 335 -22.98 -15.90 3.27
N VAL A 336 -23.66 -15.92 4.42
CA VAL A 336 -23.06 -15.51 5.71
C VAL A 336 -21.87 -16.40 6.05
N ILE A 337 -22.05 -17.72 5.99
CA ILE A 337 -20.97 -18.70 6.24
C ILE A 337 -19.79 -18.42 5.32
N ARG A 338 -20.02 -18.24 4.02
CA ARG A 338 -18.98 -17.92 3.03
C ARG A 338 -18.18 -16.70 3.44
N LEU A 339 -18.84 -15.58 3.79
CA LEU A 339 -18.12 -14.38 4.20
C LEU A 339 -17.30 -14.64 5.48
N THR A 340 -17.84 -15.38 6.46
CA THR A 340 -17.13 -15.68 7.70
C THR A 340 -15.98 -16.69 7.55
N GLU A 341 -16.07 -17.61 6.60
CA GLU A 341 -15.03 -18.65 6.37
C GLU A 341 -14.00 -18.24 5.31
N THR A 342 -14.36 -17.31 4.42
CA THR A 342 -13.43 -16.79 3.43
C THR A 342 -12.45 -15.81 4.08
N GLY A 343 -11.16 -15.97 3.80
CA GLY A 343 -10.12 -15.07 4.30
C GLY A 343 -9.85 -15.17 5.81
N THR A 344 -8.74 -14.58 6.23
CA THR A 344 -8.26 -14.63 7.63
C THR A 344 -8.48 -13.33 8.40
N GLN A 345 -8.90 -12.26 7.71
CA GLN A 345 -9.00 -10.93 8.30
C GLN A 345 -10.41 -10.69 8.85
N THR A 346 -10.49 -10.39 10.15
CA THR A 346 -11.75 -10.01 10.81
C THR A 346 -12.26 -8.65 10.32
N MET A 347 -11.34 -7.72 10.01
CA MET A 347 -11.64 -6.33 9.65
C MET A 347 -10.96 -5.97 8.33
N ILE A 348 -11.75 -5.58 7.32
CA ILE A 348 -11.22 -5.14 6.03
C ILE A 348 -11.86 -3.82 5.61
N LEU A 349 -11.01 -2.87 5.21
CA LEU A 349 -11.40 -1.53 4.76
C LEU A 349 -12.39 -0.86 5.71
N SER A 350 -12.24 -1.11 7.02
CA SER A 350 -13.20 -0.71 8.04
C SER A 350 -12.53 0.07 9.16
N ARG A 351 -13.32 0.86 9.90
CA ARG A 351 -12.87 1.60 11.08
C ARG A 351 -13.76 1.25 12.27
N ILE A 352 -13.16 0.70 13.32
CA ILE A 352 -13.86 0.20 14.49
C ILE A 352 -13.32 0.93 15.72
N GLN A 353 -14.20 1.62 16.47
CA GLN A 353 -13.78 2.38 17.65
C GLN A 353 -13.29 1.47 18.78
N ASP A 354 -14.05 0.41 19.08
CA ASP A 354 -13.69 -0.58 20.10
C ASP A 354 -13.48 -1.94 19.44
N VAL A 355 -12.24 -2.24 19.05
CA VAL A 355 -11.89 -3.51 18.40
C VAL A 355 -12.20 -4.72 19.30
N LYS A 356 -12.22 -4.56 20.64
CA LYS A 356 -12.49 -5.66 21.57
C LYS A 356 -13.95 -6.11 21.53
N SER A 357 -14.84 -5.27 21.04
CA SER A 357 -16.27 -5.59 20.88
C SER A 357 -16.56 -6.48 19.65
N VAL A 358 -15.55 -6.76 18.82
CA VAL A 358 -15.67 -7.55 17.60
C VAL A 358 -14.96 -8.89 17.78
N ALA A 359 -15.72 -9.99 17.71
CA ALA A 359 -15.18 -11.34 17.88
C ALA A 359 -14.32 -11.78 16.68
N GLU A 360 -13.28 -12.58 16.92
CA GLU A 360 -12.31 -13.01 15.89
C GLU A 360 -12.97 -13.71 14.67
N GLY A 361 -13.97 -14.57 14.92
CA GLY A 361 -14.71 -15.27 13.86
C GLY A 361 -15.88 -14.47 13.26
N SER A 362 -15.97 -13.16 13.51
CA SER A 362 -16.90 -12.26 12.83
C SER A 362 -16.24 -11.58 11.62
N ARG A 363 -17.01 -10.87 10.78
CA ARG A 363 -16.45 -10.10 9.66
C ARG A 363 -17.03 -8.69 9.60
N VAL A 364 -16.15 -7.70 9.48
CA VAL A 364 -16.50 -6.29 9.27
C VAL A 364 -15.84 -5.80 7.98
N ILE A 365 -16.64 -5.49 6.97
CA ILE A 365 -16.18 -5.16 5.61
C ILE A 365 -16.68 -3.77 5.24
N ASN A 366 -15.77 -2.88 4.82
CA ASN A 366 -16.11 -1.52 4.38
C ASN A 366 -17.14 -0.81 5.29
N SER A 367 -16.87 -0.78 6.60
CA SER A 367 -17.84 -0.28 7.58
C SER A 367 -17.19 0.59 8.64
N VAL A 368 -17.98 1.49 9.23
CA VAL A 368 -17.60 2.27 10.39
C VAL A 368 -18.48 1.91 11.58
N LEU A 369 -17.84 1.49 12.67
CA LEU A 369 -18.50 1.17 13.95
C LEU A 369 -18.04 2.17 15.02
N GLU A 370 -18.97 2.98 15.52
CA GLU A 370 -18.75 4.02 16.54
C GLU A 370 -19.54 3.68 17.80
N GLY A 371 -18.97 3.93 18.99
CA GLY A 371 -19.55 3.53 20.28
C GLY A 371 -19.57 2.01 20.51
N GLU A 372 -20.49 1.55 21.37
CA GLU A 372 -20.60 0.15 21.80
C GLU A 372 -21.30 -0.73 20.74
N VAL A 373 -20.58 -1.18 19.73
CA VAL A 373 -21.12 -2.08 18.68
C VAL A 373 -20.51 -3.48 18.80
N HIS A 374 -21.23 -4.41 19.42
CA HIS A 374 -20.75 -5.77 19.63
C HIS A 374 -21.07 -6.66 18.43
N VAL A 375 -20.06 -7.34 17.88
CA VAL A 375 -20.21 -8.24 16.73
C VAL A 375 -19.76 -9.65 17.12
N SER A 376 -20.72 -10.59 17.14
CA SER A 376 -20.50 -11.97 17.58
C SER A 376 -19.80 -12.82 16.53
N THR A 377 -19.14 -13.91 16.94
CA THR A 377 -18.61 -14.94 16.03
C THR A 377 -19.69 -15.43 15.07
N GLY A 378 -19.36 -15.55 13.79
CA GLY A 378 -20.31 -15.96 12.75
C GLY A 378 -21.24 -14.85 12.25
N ALA A 379 -21.09 -13.61 12.75
CA ALA A 379 -21.84 -12.45 12.28
C ALA A 379 -21.04 -11.63 11.25
N VAL A 380 -21.75 -10.94 10.36
CA VAL A 380 -21.17 -10.11 9.30
C VAL A 380 -21.80 -8.71 9.30
N VAL A 381 -20.95 -7.68 9.25
CA VAL A 381 -21.36 -6.29 9.02
C VAL A 381 -20.63 -5.80 7.78
N GLN A 382 -21.36 -5.39 6.73
CA GLN A 382 -20.74 -4.92 5.49
C GLN A 382 -21.39 -3.65 4.94
N HIS A 383 -20.60 -2.68 4.48
CA HIS A 383 -21.11 -1.44 3.91
C HIS A 383 -22.00 -0.63 4.88
N CYS A 384 -21.66 -0.64 6.17
CA CYS A 384 -22.47 -0.02 7.22
C CYS A 384 -21.76 1.15 7.92
N HIS A 385 -22.53 2.12 8.40
CA HIS A 385 -22.08 3.13 9.37
C HIS A 385 -22.99 3.06 10.59
N LEU A 386 -22.51 2.40 11.66
CA LEU A 386 -23.31 2.10 12.85
C LEU A 386 -22.80 2.86 14.07
N GLN A 387 -23.75 3.43 14.82
CA GLN A 387 -23.52 4.06 16.11
C GLN A 387 -24.16 3.21 17.22
N GLY A 388 -23.35 2.76 18.17
CA GLY A 388 -23.76 1.97 19.33
C GLY A 388 -24.67 2.74 20.31
N PRO A 389 -25.38 2.03 21.20
CA PRO A 389 -25.22 0.61 21.52
C PRO A 389 -25.94 -0.34 20.53
N VAL A 390 -25.21 -1.27 19.91
CA VAL A 390 -25.76 -2.26 18.96
C VAL A 390 -25.17 -3.65 19.26
N GLN A 391 -26.02 -4.68 19.22
CA GLN A 391 -25.63 -6.08 19.38
C GLN A 391 -25.93 -6.85 18.08
N VAL A 392 -24.88 -7.37 17.43
CA VAL A 392 -24.99 -8.20 16.22
C VAL A 392 -24.69 -9.65 16.60
N HIS A 393 -25.72 -10.49 16.56
CA HIS A 393 -25.65 -11.90 16.98
C HIS A 393 -25.11 -12.82 15.89
N SER A 394 -24.74 -14.05 16.27
CA SER A 394 -24.23 -15.08 15.36
C SER A 394 -25.21 -15.34 14.21
N GLY A 395 -24.68 -15.57 13.01
CA GLY A 395 -25.46 -15.83 11.79
C GLY A 395 -26.15 -14.60 11.20
N CYS A 396 -26.04 -13.43 11.84
CA CYS A 396 -26.63 -12.19 11.31
C CYS A 396 -25.76 -11.56 10.22
N LEU A 397 -26.42 -10.91 9.26
CA LEU A 397 -25.80 -10.04 8.26
C LEU A 397 -26.47 -8.67 8.29
N LEU A 398 -25.71 -7.63 8.60
CA LEU A 398 -26.16 -6.24 8.44
C LEU A 398 -25.44 -5.62 7.24
N SER A 399 -26.19 -5.16 6.25
CA SER A 399 -25.61 -4.60 5.02
C SER A 399 -26.25 -3.29 4.56
N GLY A 400 -25.42 -2.32 4.15
CA GLY A 400 -25.89 -1.09 3.51
C GLY A 400 -26.61 -0.11 4.45
N LEU A 401 -26.42 -0.26 5.77
CA LEU A 401 -27.11 0.54 6.79
C LEU A 401 -26.30 1.80 7.11
N ASP A 402 -26.97 2.94 7.25
CA ASP A 402 -26.33 4.23 7.52
C ASP A 402 -26.50 4.69 8.97
N LEU A 403 -25.97 5.87 9.29
CA LEU A 403 -26.04 6.43 10.63
C LEU A 403 -27.50 6.65 11.08
N THR A 404 -28.41 6.98 10.16
CA THR A 404 -29.83 7.21 10.48
C THR A 404 -30.53 5.92 10.92
N SER A 405 -30.08 4.79 10.34
CA SER A 405 -30.57 3.44 10.64
C SER A 405 -30.21 2.99 12.07
N SER A 406 -29.13 3.53 12.64
CA SER A 406 -28.61 3.12 13.95
C SER A 406 -29.64 3.25 15.07
N SER A 407 -30.42 4.35 15.08
CA SER A 407 -31.43 4.58 16.12
C SER A 407 -32.54 3.53 16.14
N CYS A 408 -32.84 2.92 14.99
CA CYS A 408 -33.84 1.86 14.86
C CYS A 408 -33.27 0.52 15.35
N ILE A 409 -32.02 0.20 15.00
CA ILE A 409 -31.34 -1.04 15.42
C ILE A 409 -31.10 -1.06 16.93
N GLN A 410 -30.73 0.07 17.53
CA GLN A 410 -30.52 0.21 18.99
C GLN A 410 -31.75 -0.23 19.80
N ARG A 411 -32.96 -0.09 19.24
CA ARG A 411 -34.23 -0.46 19.90
C ARG A 411 -34.73 -1.85 19.50
N LEU A 412 -33.99 -2.57 18.66
CA LEU A 412 -34.42 -3.84 18.09
C LEU A 412 -33.87 -5.00 18.93
N PRO A 413 -34.72 -5.92 19.43
CA PRO A 413 -34.27 -7.16 20.03
C PRO A 413 -33.86 -8.15 18.92
N LEU A 414 -32.75 -7.86 18.23
CA LEU A 414 -32.27 -8.67 17.11
C LEU A 414 -31.96 -10.10 17.59
N SER A 415 -32.57 -11.11 16.98
CA SER A 415 -32.21 -12.52 17.20
C SER A 415 -31.05 -12.95 16.31
N SER A 416 -30.44 -14.10 16.62
CA SER A 416 -29.49 -14.77 15.71
C SER A 416 -30.11 -15.08 14.33
N ASP A 417 -29.25 -15.29 13.34
CA ASP A 417 -29.62 -15.74 12.00
C ASP A 417 -30.59 -14.80 11.24
N ILE A 418 -30.48 -13.49 11.47
CA ILE A 418 -31.27 -12.45 10.78
C ILE A 418 -30.40 -11.64 9.83
N ILE A 419 -30.89 -11.46 8.60
CA ILE A 419 -30.25 -10.68 7.55
C ILE A 419 -31.05 -9.40 7.34
N ILE A 420 -30.41 -8.24 7.48
CA ILE A 420 -30.99 -6.91 7.22
C ILE A 420 -30.14 -6.19 6.18
N GLN A 421 -30.78 -5.71 5.12
CA GLN A 421 -30.09 -5.04 4.01
C GLN A 421 -30.81 -3.75 3.61
N GLY A 422 -30.05 -2.69 3.32
CA GLY A 422 -30.53 -1.49 2.64
C GLY A 422 -30.18 -1.51 1.16
N HIS A 423 -31.17 -1.31 0.30
CA HIS A 423 -31.05 -1.29 -1.16
C HIS A 423 -31.41 0.08 -1.70
N ARG A 424 -30.51 0.71 -2.46
CA ARG A 424 -30.77 1.98 -3.16
C ARG A 424 -31.50 1.67 -4.45
N VAL A 425 -32.78 2.02 -4.50
CA VAL A 425 -33.67 1.73 -5.62
C VAL A 425 -34.06 3.02 -6.34
N MET A 426 -34.32 2.89 -7.64
CA MET A 426 -34.86 3.95 -8.48
C MET A 426 -36.29 3.59 -8.90
N LEU A 427 -37.26 4.37 -8.41
CA LEU A 427 -38.66 4.22 -8.77
C LEU A 427 -39.11 5.40 -9.64
N GLY A 428 -39.11 5.21 -10.95
CA GLY A 428 -39.26 6.33 -11.88
C GLY A 428 -38.07 7.29 -11.69
N GLU A 429 -38.32 8.52 -11.26
CA GLU A 429 -37.27 9.50 -10.94
C GLU A 429 -36.92 9.55 -9.43
N LEU A 430 -37.65 8.81 -8.59
CA LEU A 430 -37.46 8.83 -7.13
C LEU A 430 -36.32 7.90 -6.73
N LYS A 431 -35.31 8.45 -6.03
CA LYS A 431 -34.23 7.70 -5.41
C LYS A 431 -34.55 7.43 -3.95
N LEU A 432 -34.66 6.17 -3.58
CA LEU A 432 -35.08 5.73 -2.25
C LEU A 432 -34.15 4.64 -1.73
N THR A 433 -34.03 4.53 -0.42
CA THR A 433 -33.42 3.35 0.22
C THR A 433 -34.53 2.47 0.76
N VAL A 434 -34.61 1.24 0.30
CA VAL A 434 -35.59 0.24 0.75
C VAL A 434 -34.87 -0.80 1.59
N TYR A 435 -35.42 -1.09 2.77
CA TYR A 435 -34.85 -2.04 3.70
C TYR A 435 -35.55 -3.39 3.60
N THR A 436 -34.78 -4.47 3.62
CA THR A 436 -35.27 -5.85 3.66
C THR A 436 -34.79 -6.56 4.91
N ALA A 437 -35.63 -7.43 5.47
CA ALA A 437 -35.30 -8.31 6.59
C ALA A 437 -35.70 -9.75 6.26
N PHE A 438 -34.78 -10.69 6.45
CA PHE A 438 -34.96 -12.12 6.21
C PHE A 438 -34.34 -12.96 7.33
N GLY A 439 -34.82 -14.18 7.49
CA GLY A 439 -34.11 -15.21 8.23
C GLY A 439 -33.07 -15.88 7.35
N ALA A 440 -31.89 -16.18 7.89
CA ALA A 440 -30.81 -16.84 7.15
C ALA A 440 -31.21 -18.24 6.63
N HIS A 441 -32.20 -18.88 7.26
CA HIS A 441 -32.74 -20.19 6.87
C HIS A 441 -33.92 -20.11 5.91
N ASP A 442 -34.38 -18.92 5.53
CA ASP A 442 -35.54 -18.78 4.65
C ASP A 442 -35.21 -19.27 3.23
N ASN A 443 -36.10 -20.10 2.68
CA ASN A 443 -36.03 -20.50 1.28
C ASN A 443 -36.87 -19.55 0.41
N LEU A 444 -36.18 -18.74 -0.40
CA LEU A 444 -36.79 -17.69 -1.21
C LEU A 444 -37.76 -18.22 -2.27
N GLU A 445 -37.49 -19.41 -2.82
CA GLU A 445 -38.25 -20.02 -3.93
C GLU A 445 -39.28 -21.05 -3.47
N ALA A 446 -39.27 -21.45 -2.18
CA ALA A 446 -40.26 -22.38 -1.65
C ALA A 446 -41.67 -21.77 -1.70
N TYR A 447 -42.63 -22.57 -2.17
CA TYR A 447 -44.03 -22.19 -2.15
C TYR A 447 -44.58 -22.20 -0.72
N THR A 448 -45.52 -21.32 -0.39
CA THR A 448 -46.07 -21.18 0.96
C THR A 448 -46.65 -22.47 1.55
N ASP A 449 -47.04 -23.42 0.70
CA ASP A 449 -47.61 -24.72 1.10
C ASP A 449 -46.54 -25.79 1.34
N ASP A 450 -45.27 -25.50 1.03
CA ASP A 450 -44.14 -26.38 1.31
C ASP A 450 -43.85 -26.41 2.82
N VAL A 451 -43.51 -27.60 3.32
CA VAL A 451 -43.10 -27.85 4.70
C VAL A 451 -41.87 -27.01 5.08
N ASN A 452 -41.03 -26.67 4.10
CA ASN A 452 -39.79 -25.91 4.28
C ASN A 452 -39.96 -24.39 4.07
N ALA A 453 -41.17 -23.88 3.80
CA ALA A 453 -41.39 -22.46 3.59
C ALA A 453 -41.43 -21.70 4.93
N SER A 454 -40.54 -20.72 5.07
CA SER A 454 -40.45 -19.84 6.23
C SER A 454 -40.24 -18.39 5.82
N PHE A 455 -40.51 -17.49 6.75
CA PHE A 455 -40.11 -16.09 6.69
C PHE A 455 -39.64 -15.67 8.08
N LEU A 456 -38.47 -15.02 8.19
CA LEU A 456 -37.80 -14.69 9.44
C LEU A 456 -37.50 -15.92 10.30
N ASN A 457 -37.07 -17.02 9.67
CA ASN A 457 -36.80 -18.32 10.29
C ASN A 457 -38.02 -18.98 10.98
N GLN A 458 -39.24 -18.48 10.72
CA GLN A 458 -40.46 -19.03 11.28
C GLN A 458 -41.44 -19.46 10.19
N LYS A 459 -42.24 -20.50 10.49
CA LYS A 459 -43.29 -20.97 9.58
C LYS A 459 -44.30 -19.86 9.33
N TRP A 460 -44.81 -19.77 8.09
CA TRP A 460 -45.82 -18.78 7.70
C TRP A 460 -47.05 -18.75 8.63
N SER A 461 -47.52 -19.91 9.09
CA SER A 461 -48.64 -19.99 10.03
C SER A 461 -48.39 -19.26 11.36
N VAL A 462 -47.16 -19.35 11.88
CA VAL A 462 -46.74 -18.66 13.11
C VAL A 462 -46.64 -17.17 12.84
N PHE A 463 -46.03 -16.79 11.73
CA PHE A 463 -45.88 -15.40 11.30
C PHE A 463 -47.23 -14.68 11.15
N TYR A 464 -48.21 -15.29 10.48
CA TYR A 464 -49.54 -14.72 10.36
C TYR A 464 -50.24 -14.55 11.71
N SER A 465 -50.10 -15.53 12.61
CA SER A 465 -50.72 -15.47 13.94
C SER A 465 -50.16 -14.36 14.83
N GLN A 466 -48.86 -14.08 14.70
CA GLN A 466 -48.17 -13.07 15.52
C GLN A 466 -48.37 -11.66 14.97
N THR A 467 -48.32 -11.49 13.65
CA THR A 467 -48.37 -10.17 13.00
C THR A 467 -49.79 -9.72 12.63
N GLY A 468 -50.73 -10.65 12.51
CA GLY A 468 -52.07 -10.41 11.97
C GLY A 468 -52.11 -10.23 10.45
N ILE A 469 -50.98 -10.37 9.75
CA ILE A 469 -50.90 -10.28 8.28
C ILE A 469 -51.70 -11.41 7.65
N GLN A 470 -52.50 -11.08 6.62
CA GLN A 470 -53.23 -12.05 5.81
C GLN A 470 -52.52 -12.25 4.46
N PRO A 471 -52.51 -13.47 3.88
CA PRO A 471 -51.85 -13.76 2.59
C PRO A 471 -52.22 -12.80 1.46
N GLN A 472 -53.50 -12.40 1.39
CA GLN A 472 -54.02 -11.45 0.39
C GLN A 472 -53.32 -10.08 0.42
N TYR A 473 -52.72 -9.67 1.54
CA TYR A 473 -51.96 -8.43 1.64
C TYR A 473 -50.59 -8.51 0.95
N LEU A 474 -50.07 -9.72 0.75
CA LEU A 474 -48.74 -9.97 0.20
C LEU A 474 -48.78 -10.21 -1.31
N TRP A 475 -49.73 -11.03 -1.79
CA TRP A 475 -49.81 -11.45 -3.20
C TRP A 475 -51.05 -10.94 -3.95
N GLY A 476 -51.97 -10.25 -3.26
CA GLY A 476 -53.23 -9.78 -3.81
C GLY A 476 -54.35 -10.84 -3.74
N PRO A 477 -55.60 -10.45 -4.01
CA PRO A 477 -56.78 -11.30 -3.85
C PRO A 477 -56.95 -12.38 -4.94
N GLU A 478 -56.25 -12.27 -6.08
CA GLU A 478 -56.43 -13.14 -7.26
C GLU A 478 -55.38 -14.28 -7.35
N ARG A 479 -54.31 -14.24 -6.53
CA ARG A 479 -53.24 -15.26 -6.56
C ARG A 479 -53.37 -16.22 -5.38
N THR A 480 -53.81 -17.44 -5.67
CA THR A 480 -53.91 -18.53 -4.67
C THR A 480 -52.95 -19.69 -4.94
N GLU A 481 -52.30 -19.75 -6.09
CA GLU A 481 -51.38 -20.83 -6.47
C GLU A 481 -49.97 -20.26 -6.74
N SER A 482 -48.93 -21.02 -6.35
CA SER A 482 -47.51 -20.69 -6.60
C SER A 482 -46.99 -19.40 -5.93
N CYS A 483 -47.47 -19.07 -4.73
CA CYS A 483 -46.96 -17.96 -3.94
C CYS A 483 -45.63 -18.31 -3.27
N CYS A 484 -44.56 -17.56 -3.55
CA CYS A 484 -43.25 -17.72 -2.92
C CYS A 484 -42.81 -16.42 -2.23
N LEU A 485 -41.74 -16.51 -1.42
CA LEU A 485 -41.21 -15.38 -0.66
C LEU A 485 -40.63 -14.28 -1.56
N LEU A 486 -40.03 -14.63 -2.71
CA LEU A 486 -39.53 -13.64 -3.69
C LEU A 486 -40.59 -12.64 -4.16
N ASP A 487 -41.84 -13.10 -4.29
CA ASP A 487 -42.96 -12.32 -4.86
C ASP A 487 -43.83 -11.65 -3.79
N ALA A 488 -43.55 -11.87 -2.50
CA ALA A 488 -44.33 -11.33 -1.40
C ALA A 488 -44.04 -9.83 -1.20
N ARG A 489 -45.08 -8.98 -1.27
CA ARG A 489 -44.95 -7.51 -1.08
C ARG A 489 -44.79 -7.14 0.40
N LEU A 490 -43.61 -7.42 0.94
CA LEU A 490 -43.27 -7.30 2.36
C LEU A 490 -42.69 -5.94 2.74
N PHE A 491 -41.97 -5.29 1.83
CA PHE A 491 -41.03 -4.22 2.19
C PHE A 491 -41.62 -2.84 1.93
N PRO A 492 -41.92 -2.05 2.99
CA PRO A 492 -42.41 -0.68 2.84
C PRO A 492 -41.39 0.22 2.17
N VAL A 493 -41.88 1.06 1.26
CA VAL A 493 -41.04 1.99 0.48
C VAL A 493 -41.50 3.42 0.65
N PHE A 494 -42.82 3.64 0.66
CA PHE A 494 -43.38 4.98 0.68
C PHE A 494 -44.71 5.03 1.43
N MET A 495 -44.86 6.01 2.31
CA MET A 495 -46.10 6.33 3.03
C MET A 495 -46.72 7.60 2.44
N PRO A 496 -47.99 7.58 2.00
CA PRO A 496 -48.62 8.73 1.34
C PRO A 496 -48.56 10.07 2.10
N ARG A 497 -48.52 10.03 3.44
CA ARG A 497 -48.52 11.21 4.31
C ARG A 497 -47.16 11.54 4.91
N SER A 498 -46.22 10.60 4.91
CA SER A 498 -44.96 10.70 5.66
C SER A 498 -43.72 10.56 4.78
N GLY A 499 -43.88 10.26 3.48
CA GLY A 499 -42.78 10.15 2.53
C GLY A 499 -42.10 8.78 2.57
N PRO A 500 -40.79 8.70 2.21
CA PRO A 500 -40.02 7.47 2.24
C PRO A 500 -40.05 6.79 3.61
N VAL A 501 -40.12 5.46 3.62
CA VAL A 501 -40.11 4.67 4.87
C VAL A 501 -38.68 4.24 5.19
N GLY A 502 -38.22 4.52 6.41
CA GLY A 502 -36.90 4.10 6.88
C GLY A 502 -36.87 2.65 7.36
N LEU A 503 -35.79 2.27 8.04
CA LEU A 503 -35.58 0.92 8.56
C LEU A 503 -36.70 0.47 9.52
N GLU A 504 -37.37 1.41 10.19
CA GLU A 504 -38.53 1.14 11.05
C GLU A 504 -39.66 0.38 10.35
N GLY A 505 -39.79 0.53 9.02
CA GLY A 505 -40.79 -0.18 8.21
C GLY A 505 -40.63 -1.70 8.22
N VAL A 506 -39.43 -2.22 8.49
CA VAL A 506 -39.17 -3.65 8.63
C VAL A 506 -38.81 -4.06 10.05
N CYS A 507 -38.33 -3.16 10.91
CA CYS A 507 -38.02 -3.47 12.31
C CYS A 507 -39.23 -4.02 13.08
N TRP A 508 -40.45 -3.55 12.81
CA TRP A 508 -41.64 -4.05 13.51
C TRP A 508 -41.90 -5.55 13.25
N LEU A 509 -41.50 -6.08 12.07
CA LEU A 509 -41.58 -7.50 11.75
C LEU A 509 -40.66 -8.35 12.64
N LEU A 510 -39.63 -7.73 13.19
CA LEU A 510 -38.64 -8.32 14.10
C LEU A 510 -38.94 -7.97 15.57
N GLY A 511 -40.15 -7.47 15.88
CA GLY A 511 -40.55 -7.10 17.24
C GLY A 511 -40.14 -5.68 17.69
N GLY A 512 -39.69 -4.83 16.76
CA GLY A 512 -39.43 -3.41 16.99
C GLY A 512 -40.70 -2.53 17.00
N ALA A 513 -40.51 -1.21 17.13
CA ALA A 513 -41.61 -0.24 17.13
C ALA A 513 -42.29 -0.14 15.75
N GLY A 514 -43.63 -0.02 15.74
CA GLY A 514 -44.44 0.05 14.53
C GLY A 514 -45.77 -0.68 14.72
N GLY A 515 -46.44 -1.04 13.61
CA GLY A 515 -47.65 -1.85 13.67
C GLY A 515 -48.28 -2.14 12.32
N LEU A 516 -49.16 -3.15 12.30
CA LEU A 516 -49.80 -3.68 11.10
C LEU A 516 -50.51 -2.59 10.28
N ASP A 517 -51.19 -1.64 10.92
CA ASP A 517 -51.94 -0.58 10.21
C ASP A 517 -51.01 0.34 9.42
N SER A 518 -49.94 0.84 10.06
CA SER A 518 -48.92 1.64 9.36
C SER A 518 -48.24 0.88 8.22
N TRP A 519 -47.96 -0.41 8.43
CA TRP A 519 -47.39 -1.26 7.39
C TRP A 519 -48.35 -1.52 6.23
N ARG A 520 -49.67 -1.57 6.49
CA ARG A 520 -50.73 -1.69 5.46
C ARG A 520 -50.94 -0.43 4.64
N GLU A 521 -50.80 0.73 5.28
CA GLU A 521 -50.91 2.03 4.60
C GLU A 521 -49.71 2.32 3.69
N ALA A 522 -48.55 1.76 4.02
CA ALA A 522 -47.35 1.91 3.21
C ALA A 522 -47.49 1.19 1.86
N TRP A 523 -47.00 1.83 0.80
CA TRP A 523 -46.74 1.18 -0.47
C TRP A 523 -45.52 0.26 -0.33
N ARG A 524 -45.64 -0.97 -0.82
CA ARG A 524 -44.67 -2.06 -0.58
C ARG A 524 -44.21 -2.71 -1.86
N LEU A 525 -42.96 -3.16 -1.85
CA LEU A 525 -42.33 -3.94 -2.90
C LEU A 525 -42.05 -5.38 -2.43
N SER A 526 -41.97 -6.28 -3.40
CA SER A 526 -41.40 -7.62 -3.19
C SER A 526 -39.88 -7.59 -3.36
N LEU A 527 -39.19 -8.65 -2.91
CA LEU A 527 -37.74 -8.76 -3.14
C LEU A 527 -37.43 -8.81 -4.65
N ARG A 528 -38.26 -9.47 -5.45
CA ARG A 528 -38.09 -9.48 -6.90
C ARG A 528 -38.18 -8.07 -7.49
N ASP A 529 -39.14 -7.26 -7.04
CA ASP A 529 -39.25 -5.87 -7.49
C ASP A 529 -38.03 -5.05 -7.07
N ILE A 530 -37.55 -5.23 -5.84
CA ILE A 530 -36.36 -4.54 -5.32
C ILE A 530 -35.13 -4.87 -6.18
N LEU A 531 -34.84 -6.14 -6.44
CA LEU A 531 -33.67 -6.53 -7.23
C LEU A 531 -33.67 -5.94 -8.65
N VAL A 532 -34.85 -5.77 -9.25
CA VAL A 532 -35.00 -5.14 -10.58
C VAL A 532 -34.84 -3.62 -10.50
N LEU A 533 -35.31 -3.00 -9.41
CA LEU A 533 -35.30 -1.54 -9.23
C LEU A 533 -34.00 -1.01 -8.59
N THR A 534 -33.12 -1.88 -8.10
CA THR A 534 -31.83 -1.52 -7.50
C THR A 534 -30.95 -0.77 -8.51
N ASP A 535 -30.57 0.45 -8.15
CA ASP A 535 -29.61 1.25 -8.91
C ASP A 535 -28.19 0.88 -8.50
N GLN A 536 -27.60 -0.03 -9.26
CA GLN A 536 -26.25 -0.55 -9.01
C GLN A 536 -25.16 0.53 -9.07
N GLN A 537 -25.34 1.58 -9.88
CA GLN A 537 -24.39 2.68 -9.94
C GLN A 537 -24.41 3.48 -8.63
N THR A 538 -25.59 3.70 -8.07
CA THR A 538 -25.76 4.43 -6.80
C THR A 538 -25.30 3.57 -5.61
N GLU A 539 -25.48 2.25 -5.64
CA GLU A 539 -24.91 1.31 -4.67
C GLU A 539 -23.38 1.30 -4.67
N LEU A 540 -22.73 1.13 -5.84
CA LEU A 540 -21.27 1.13 -5.93
C LEU A 540 -20.66 2.47 -5.49
N ARG A 541 -21.28 3.59 -5.89
CA ARG A 541 -20.86 4.93 -5.43
C ARG A 541 -20.94 5.09 -3.92
N TRP A 542 -22.03 4.61 -3.30
CA TRP A 542 -22.13 4.65 -1.84
C TRP A 542 -21.03 3.84 -1.15
N ARG A 543 -20.72 2.63 -1.65
CA ARG A 543 -19.63 1.80 -1.11
C ARG A 543 -18.28 2.49 -1.27
N GLU A 544 -18.05 3.17 -2.39
CA GLU A 544 -16.86 3.97 -2.67
C GLU A 544 -16.74 5.15 -1.69
N GLU A 545 -17.81 5.93 -1.50
CA GLU A 545 -17.86 7.05 -0.55
C GLU A 545 -17.56 6.59 0.90
N LEU A 546 -18.14 5.46 1.31
CA LEU A 546 -17.89 4.88 2.63
C LEU A 546 -16.44 4.41 2.78
N PHE A 547 -15.86 3.78 1.75
CA PHE A 547 -14.45 3.37 1.75
C PHE A 547 -13.51 4.56 1.95
N PHE A 548 -13.75 5.68 1.26
CA PHE A 548 -12.93 6.89 1.43
C PHE A 548 -13.16 7.57 2.78
N SER A 549 -14.39 7.55 3.29
CA SER A 549 -14.70 8.01 4.65
C SER A 549 -13.94 7.20 5.71
N VAL A 550 -13.94 5.86 5.59
CA VAL A 550 -13.16 4.97 6.45
C VAL A 550 -11.67 5.30 6.37
N GLY A 551 -11.11 5.41 5.17
CA GLY A 551 -9.67 5.65 5.00
C GLY A 551 -9.23 7.00 5.58
N ARG A 552 -10.05 8.05 5.47
CA ARG A 552 -9.79 9.33 6.14
C ARG A 552 -9.79 9.21 7.67
N ARG A 553 -10.74 8.48 8.24
CA ARG A 553 -10.78 8.21 9.69
C ARG A 553 -9.57 7.40 10.15
N ARG A 554 -9.18 6.38 9.39
CA ARG A 554 -7.95 5.60 9.61
C ARG A 554 -6.70 6.46 9.54
N ALA A 555 -6.63 7.44 8.63
CA ALA A 555 -5.52 8.38 8.56
C ALA A 555 -5.41 9.24 9.83
N VAL A 556 -6.55 9.74 10.34
CA VAL A 556 -6.60 10.47 11.62
C VAL A 556 -6.15 9.58 12.78
N ASP A 557 -6.75 8.38 12.90
CA ASP A 557 -6.43 7.42 13.97
C ASP A 557 -4.94 7.02 13.92
N ALA A 558 -4.37 6.81 12.73
CA ALA A 558 -2.97 6.41 12.56
C ALA A 558 -1.98 7.53 12.92
N LEU A 559 -2.28 8.77 12.52
CA LEU A 559 -1.43 9.92 12.80
C LEU A 559 -1.48 10.29 14.29
N GLN A 560 -2.68 10.40 14.87
CA GLN A 560 -2.85 10.77 16.28
C GLN A 560 -2.48 9.63 17.24
N GLY A 561 -2.63 8.38 16.80
CA GLY A 561 -2.26 7.19 17.59
C GLY A 561 -0.81 6.74 17.42
N HIS A 562 0.03 7.50 16.68
CA HIS A 562 1.43 7.15 16.39
C HIS A 562 1.63 5.75 15.81
N THR A 563 0.68 5.25 15.01
CA THR A 563 0.76 3.89 14.49
C THR A 563 1.68 3.80 13.27
N ASP A 564 2.29 2.63 13.08
CA ASP A 564 3.14 2.32 11.91
C ASP A 564 2.34 1.91 10.67
N LEU A 565 1.05 2.26 10.61
CA LEU A 565 0.24 2.04 9.41
C LEU A 565 0.73 2.93 8.27
N SER A 566 1.11 2.31 7.15
CA SER A 566 1.34 3.03 5.90
C SER A 566 0.03 3.50 5.29
N LEU A 567 -0.09 4.80 5.05
CA LEU A 567 -1.26 5.41 4.42
C LEU A 567 -1.08 5.62 2.90
N LEU A 568 0.13 5.35 2.37
CA LEU A 568 0.46 5.59 0.97
C LEU A 568 -0.43 4.80 -0.01
N PRO A 569 -0.76 3.51 0.22
CA PRO A 569 -1.69 2.79 -0.65
C PRO A 569 -3.08 3.43 -0.72
N PHE A 570 -3.56 3.96 0.41
CA PHE A 570 -4.82 4.70 0.48
C PHE A 570 -4.73 6.05 -0.26
N PHE A 571 -3.61 6.77 -0.13
CA PHE A 571 -3.40 8.05 -0.83
C PHE A 571 -3.39 7.88 -2.35
N ARG A 572 -2.77 6.81 -2.85
CA ARG A 572 -2.85 6.43 -4.27
C ARG A 572 -4.29 6.16 -4.70
N ALA A 573 -5.06 5.43 -3.89
CA ALA A 573 -6.47 5.15 -4.16
C ALA A 573 -7.29 6.45 -4.23
N ALA A 574 -7.10 7.36 -3.26
CA ALA A 574 -7.78 8.65 -3.22
C ALA A 574 -7.43 9.54 -4.41
N ALA A 575 -6.15 9.58 -4.83
CA ALA A 575 -5.72 10.34 -6.00
C ALA A 575 -6.32 9.79 -7.30
N LEU A 576 -6.39 8.47 -7.47
CA LEU A 576 -6.98 7.84 -8.66
C LEU A 576 -8.50 8.03 -8.74
N ALA A 577 -9.19 8.08 -7.60
CA ALA A 577 -10.63 8.26 -7.51
C ALA A 577 -11.10 9.73 -7.47
N GLY A 578 -10.17 10.70 -7.44
CA GLY A 578 -10.51 12.11 -7.36
C GLY A 578 -10.93 12.60 -5.96
N GLN A 579 -10.59 11.86 -4.91
CA GLN A 579 -10.97 12.11 -3.51
C GLN A 579 -9.90 12.86 -2.69
N GLN A 580 -8.90 13.42 -3.38
CA GLN A 580 -7.77 14.10 -2.74
C GLN A 580 -8.16 15.34 -1.93
N GLU A 581 -9.22 16.06 -2.30
CA GLU A 581 -9.53 17.35 -1.67
C GLU A 581 -9.96 17.18 -0.20
N GLU A 582 -10.92 16.29 0.05
CA GLU A 582 -11.37 15.95 1.41
C GLU A 582 -10.22 15.34 2.24
N LEU A 583 -9.38 14.51 1.61
CA LEU A 583 -8.22 13.93 2.27
C LEU A 583 -7.20 15.00 2.69
N LEU A 584 -6.87 15.94 1.80
CA LEU A 584 -5.95 17.04 2.09
C LEU A 584 -6.47 17.92 3.23
N GLN A 585 -7.78 18.21 3.25
CA GLN A 585 -8.40 18.99 4.34
C GLN A 585 -8.30 18.27 5.70
N VAL A 586 -8.51 16.95 5.72
CA VAL A 586 -8.33 16.15 6.95
C VAL A 586 -6.88 16.20 7.42
N LEU A 587 -5.90 16.02 6.52
CA LEU A 587 -4.48 16.09 6.88
C LEU A 587 -4.05 17.48 7.34
N ASP A 588 -4.56 18.55 6.71
CA ASP A 588 -4.34 19.93 7.16
C ASP A 588 -4.90 20.14 8.57
N SER A 589 -6.10 19.61 8.85
CA SER A 589 -6.73 19.70 10.17
C SER A 589 -5.95 18.95 11.25
N VAL A 590 -5.42 17.75 10.95
CA VAL A 590 -4.57 17.00 11.88
C VAL A 590 -3.27 17.76 12.13
N ALA A 591 -2.61 18.24 11.07
CA ALA A 591 -1.38 19.02 11.20
C ALA A 591 -1.57 20.29 12.04
N ALA A 592 -2.63 21.06 11.80
CA ALA A 592 -2.93 22.28 12.55
C ALA A 592 -3.33 21.99 14.01
N GLY A 593 -4.04 20.89 14.26
CA GLY A 593 -4.48 20.47 15.59
C GLY A 593 -3.36 19.92 16.49
N SER A 594 -2.24 19.51 15.92
CA SER A 594 -1.12 18.86 16.65
C SER A 594 -0.07 19.85 17.19
N SER A 595 -0.49 21.01 17.71
CA SER A 595 0.46 22.00 18.27
C SER A 595 1.25 21.48 19.48
N GLY A 596 0.71 20.49 20.20
CA GLY A 596 1.41 19.80 21.30
C GLY A 596 2.31 18.64 20.86
N ASP A 597 2.27 18.25 19.58
CA ASP A 597 3.03 17.12 19.04
C ASP A 597 3.59 17.46 17.65
N LEU A 598 4.83 17.94 17.63
CA LEU A 598 5.52 18.32 16.40
C LEU A 598 5.79 17.12 15.48
N GLY A 599 5.88 15.91 16.02
CA GLY A 599 6.08 14.69 15.24
C GLY A 599 4.85 14.36 14.39
N VAL A 600 3.65 14.40 15.01
CA VAL A 600 2.38 14.22 14.30
C VAL A 600 2.17 15.31 13.26
N ALA A 601 2.48 16.57 13.59
CA ALA A 601 2.38 17.68 12.66
C ALA A 601 3.33 17.50 11.45
N ALA A 602 4.60 17.16 11.69
CA ALA A 602 5.58 16.93 10.62
C ALA A 602 5.21 15.75 9.73
N ARG A 603 4.76 14.62 10.33
CA ARG A 603 4.28 13.44 9.59
C ARG A 603 3.04 13.78 8.75
N SER A 604 2.12 14.58 9.27
CA SER A 604 0.92 15.02 8.53
C SER A 604 1.29 15.86 7.31
N LEU A 605 2.27 16.77 7.43
CA LEU A 605 2.79 17.54 6.30
C LEU A 605 3.50 16.64 5.26
N ALA A 606 4.24 15.63 5.70
CA ALA A 606 4.83 14.64 4.82
C ALA A 606 3.76 13.79 4.09
N CYS A 607 2.69 13.39 4.77
CA CYS A 607 1.54 12.71 4.16
C CYS A 607 0.86 13.58 3.10
N ILE A 608 0.72 14.90 3.32
CA ILE A 608 0.21 15.83 2.30
C ILE A 608 1.13 15.83 1.08
N ALA A 609 2.45 15.85 1.28
CA ALA A 609 3.41 15.76 0.20
C ALA A 609 3.31 14.41 -0.55
N ASP A 610 2.97 13.31 0.12
CA ASP A 610 2.70 12.01 -0.51
C ASP A 610 1.43 12.03 -1.36
N VAL A 611 0.33 12.63 -0.88
CA VAL A 611 -0.89 12.84 -1.67
C VAL A 611 -0.59 13.66 -2.93
N LEU A 612 0.17 14.76 -2.80
CA LEU A 612 0.60 15.57 -3.95
C LEU A 612 1.49 14.79 -4.92
N GLY A 613 2.37 13.93 -4.41
CA GLY A 613 3.17 13.02 -5.23
C GLY A 613 2.32 12.02 -6.01
N CYS A 614 1.29 11.44 -5.36
CA CYS A 614 0.33 10.54 -6.01
C CYS A 614 -0.45 11.26 -7.12
N LEU A 615 -0.90 12.49 -6.88
CA LEU A 615 -1.64 13.30 -7.85
C LEU A 615 -0.80 13.67 -9.08
N ALA A 616 0.50 13.87 -8.91
CA ALA A 616 1.39 14.16 -10.04
C ALA A 616 1.48 12.97 -11.02
N GLY A 617 1.16 11.76 -10.57
CA GLY A 617 1.44 10.51 -11.26
C GLY A 617 2.92 10.15 -11.15
N GLU A 618 3.21 8.92 -10.74
CA GLU A 618 4.57 8.48 -10.45
C GLU A 618 5.54 8.81 -11.60
N GLY A 619 6.60 9.56 -11.29
CA GLY A 619 7.63 10.00 -12.24
C GLY A 619 7.22 11.12 -13.22
N LYS A 620 5.92 11.44 -13.39
CA LYS A 620 5.46 12.43 -14.39
C LYS A 620 5.77 13.88 -14.02
N GLY A 621 5.85 14.20 -12.73
CA GLY A 621 6.19 15.54 -12.23
C GLY A 621 7.69 15.79 -12.02
N GLY A 622 8.56 14.82 -12.35
CA GLY A 622 9.99 14.86 -12.07
C GLY A 622 10.34 14.41 -10.65
N LEU A 623 11.56 14.73 -10.21
CA LEU A 623 12.09 14.30 -8.91
C LEU A 623 11.41 15.04 -7.75
N ARG A 624 11.11 14.36 -6.65
CA ARG A 624 10.70 15.03 -5.40
C ARG A 624 11.88 15.57 -4.58
N SER A 625 13.11 15.40 -5.06
CA SER A 625 14.29 16.05 -4.48
C SER A 625 14.50 17.46 -5.06
N GLY A 626 15.01 18.38 -4.23
CA GLY A 626 15.32 19.75 -4.67
C GLY A 626 15.14 20.81 -3.58
N PRO A 627 15.43 22.09 -3.89
CA PRO A 627 15.26 23.18 -2.95
C PRO A 627 13.78 23.48 -2.70
N ALA A 628 13.45 23.81 -1.45
CA ALA A 628 12.11 24.18 -1.00
C ALA A 628 11.97 25.69 -0.72
N ALA A 629 12.72 26.56 -1.40
CA ALA A 629 12.86 27.99 -1.05
C ALA A 629 12.12 28.96 -2.01
N ASN A 630 10.95 28.58 -2.52
CA ASN A 630 10.21 29.48 -3.40
C ASN A 630 9.60 30.64 -2.56
N PRO A 631 9.80 31.91 -2.95
CA PRO A 631 9.36 33.06 -2.15
C PRO A 631 7.88 33.06 -1.79
N SER A 632 7.02 32.47 -2.61
CA SER A 632 5.58 32.43 -2.34
C SER A 632 5.20 31.59 -1.12
N TRP A 633 6.09 30.70 -0.66
CA TRP A 633 5.87 29.83 0.51
C TRP A 633 6.52 30.39 1.78
N ALA A 634 7.35 31.44 1.66
CA ALA A 634 8.07 32.03 2.79
C ALA A 634 7.17 32.54 3.93
N PRO A 635 5.99 33.15 3.68
CA PRO A 635 5.08 33.54 4.76
C PRO A 635 4.65 32.38 5.65
N ALA A 636 4.33 31.22 5.03
CA ALA A 636 3.95 30.02 5.76
C ALA A 636 5.10 29.49 6.63
N PHE A 637 6.32 29.42 6.06
CA PHE A 637 7.50 28.97 6.81
C PHE A 637 7.81 29.88 7.99
N LYS A 638 7.71 31.20 7.82
CA LYS A 638 7.92 32.15 8.91
C LYS A 638 6.95 31.90 10.07
N LEU A 639 5.67 31.67 9.79
CA LEU A 639 4.69 31.34 10.83
C LEU A 639 5.04 30.04 11.58
N LEU A 640 5.52 29.02 10.86
CA LEU A 640 5.99 27.78 11.47
C LEU A 640 7.24 28.01 12.34
N GLU A 641 8.18 28.84 11.89
CA GLU A 641 9.38 29.24 12.62
C GLU A 641 9.06 30.08 13.87
N ASP A 642 8.03 30.91 13.82
CA ASP A 642 7.52 31.69 14.96
C ASP A 642 6.70 30.82 15.94
N GLY A 643 6.38 29.58 15.58
CA GLY A 643 5.65 28.62 16.43
C GLY A 643 4.14 28.68 16.30
N ASN A 644 3.62 29.45 15.34
CA ASN A 644 2.20 29.50 15.03
C ASN A 644 1.83 28.41 14.01
N LEU A 645 1.76 27.16 14.49
CA LEU A 645 1.48 25.99 13.67
C LEU A 645 0.12 26.09 12.92
N PRO A 646 -1.02 26.42 13.56
CA PRO A 646 -2.30 26.48 12.85
C PRO A 646 -2.30 27.50 11.70
N ALA A 647 -1.76 28.69 11.92
CA ALA A 647 -1.68 29.71 10.88
C ALA A 647 -0.70 29.32 9.76
N GLY A 648 0.44 28.70 10.11
CA GLY A 648 1.41 28.22 9.13
C GLY A 648 0.82 27.14 8.21
N VAL A 649 0.12 26.15 8.76
CA VAL A 649 -0.55 25.09 7.98
C VAL A 649 -1.66 25.68 7.10
N GLN A 650 -2.46 26.59 7.63
CA GLN A 650 -3.49 27.26 6.83
C GLN A 650 -2.89 28.03 5.64
N GLU A 651 -1.76 28.70 5.85
CA GLU A 651 -1.09 29.44 4.77
C GLU A 651 -0.44 28.50 3.74
N LEU A 652 0.11 27.35 4.16
CA LEU A 652 0.53 26.30 3.22
C LEU A 652 -0.64 25.83 2.35
N ALA A 653 -1.80 25.57 2.96
CA ALA A 653 -3.00 25.12 2.25
C ALA A 653 -3.55 26.18 1.28
N ASN A 654 -3.51 27.45 1.67
CA ASN A 654 -3.86 28.58 0.79
C ASN A 654 -2.92 28.62 -0.42
N GLN A 655 -1.62 28.53 -0.18
CA GLN A 655 -0.63 28.61 -1.26
C GLN A 655 -0.72 27.40 -2.19
N ARG A 656 -0.93 26.19 -1.65
CA ARG A 656 -1.07 24.92 -2.39
C ARG A 656 -2.10 25.01 -3.53
N LYS A 657 -3.21 25.73 -3.35
CA LYS A 657 -4.28 25.87 -4.37
C LYS A 657 -3.76 26.38 -5.71
N HIS A 658 -2.69 27.18 -5.73
CA HIS A 658 -2.08 27.72 -6.94
C HIS A 658 -1.17 26.73 -7.69
N TRP A 659 -0.93 25.54 -7.13
CA TRP A 659 0.07 24.57 -7.60
C TRP A 659 -0.52 23.22 -8.04
N LEU A 660 -1.85 23.06 -7.99
CA LEU A 660 -2.51 21.77 -8.25
C LEU A 660 -2.75 21.47 -9.74
N CYS A 661 -2.47 22.41 -10.65
CA CYS A 661 -2.92 22.32 -12.04
C CYS A 661 -2.06 21.42 -12.95
N ARG A 662 -0.81 21.12 -12.58
CA ARG A 662 0.12 20.33 -13.40
C ARG A 662 1.04 19.43 -12.54
N PRO A 663 1.45 18.25 -13.05
CA PRO A 663 2.34 17.33 -12.34
C PRO A 663 3.62 17.95 -11.78
N ASP A 664 4.29 18.81 -12.55
CA ASP A 664 5.54 19.45 -12.12
C ASP A 664 5.35 20.43 -10.95
N LEU A 665 4.21 21.13 -10.90
CA LEU A 665 3.87 22.02 -9.79
C LEU A 665 3.44 21.24 -8.54
N LEU A 666 2.73 20.12 -8.71
CA LEU A 666 2.36 19.21 -7.61
C LEU A 666 3.61 18.67 -6.89
N VAL A 667 4.60 18.19 -7.63
CA VAL A 667 5.87 17.71 -7.06
C VAL A 667 6.64 18.84 -6.38
N ARG A 668 6.63 20.06 -6.94
CA ARG A 668 7.26 21.22 -6.31
C ARG A 668 6.55 21.64 -5.02
N ALA A 669 5.22 21.61 -4.99
CA ALA A 669 4.45 21.85 -3.77
C ALA A 669 4.76 20.79 -2.71
N ALA A 670 4.86 19.51 -3.09
CA ALA A 670 5.25 18.43 -2.18
C ALA A 670 6.60 18.71 -1.50
N ARG A 671 7.60 19.23 -2.24
CA ARG A 671 8.90 19.64 -1.67
C ARG A 671 8.75 20.75 -0.62
N HIS A 672 7.84 21.69 -0.82
CA HIS A 672 7.59 22.77 0.16
C HIS A 672 6.91 22.25 1.43
N TYR A 673 6.01 21.28 1.31
CA TYR A 673 5.44 20.58 2.47
C TYR A 673 6.49 19.75 3.22
N GLU A 674 7.40 19.07 2.52
CA GLU A 674 8.56 18.43 3.15
C GLU A 674 9.44 19.45 3.87
N GLY A 675 9.72 20.60 3.25
CA GLY A 675 10.45 21.72 3.86
C GLY A 675 9.77 22.26 5.12
N ALA A 676 8.43 22.38 5.11
CA ALA A 676 7.66 22.74 6.29
C ALA A 676 7.77 21.69 7.41
N GLY A 677 7.70 20.40 7.07
CA GLY A 677 7.94 19.31 8.01
C GLY A 677 9.35 19.37 8.62
N GLN A 678 10.37 19.71 7.81
CA GLN A 678 11.74 19.90 8.29
C GLN A 678 11.88 21.06 9.28
N ILE A 679 11.11 22.14 9.14
CA ILE A 679 11.09 23.24 10.14
C ILE A 679 10.59 22.71 11.50
N LEU A 680 9.55 21.89 11.50
CA LEU A 680 8.99 21.30 12.73
C LEU A 680 9.93 20.26 13.34
N LEU A 681 10.52 19.40 12.51
CA LEU A 681 11.53 18.43 12.92
C LEU A 681 12.74 19.11 13.58
N ARG A 682 13.22 20.19 12.95
CA ARG A 682 14.31 21.02 13.47
C ARG A 682 14.00 21.53 14.87
N LYS A 683 12.80 22.09 15.07
CA LYS A 683 12.35 22.58 16.39
C LYS A 683 12.29 21.48 17.44
N ALA A 684 11.83 20.29 17.07
CA ALA A 684 11.80 19.13 17.95
C ALA A 684 13.22 18.74 18.38
N VAL A 685 14.17 18.64 17.44
CA VAL A 685 15.56 18.28 17.78
C VAL A 685 16.25 19.40 18.57
N MET A 686 15.93 20.67 18.30
CA MET A 686 16.50 21.80 19.03
C MET A 686 16.19 21.79 20.53
N SER A 687 15.16 21.07 20.99
CA SER A 687 14.89 20.93 22.43
C SER A 687 16.00 20.16 23.16
N ALA A 688 16.86 19.41 22.45
CA ALA A 688 18.06 18.77 23.00
C ALA A 688 19.02 19.76 23.69
N ARG A 689 18.89 21.07 23.38
CA ARG A 689 19.61 22.15 24.06
C ARG A 689 19.43 22.16 25.58
N GLU A 690 18.34 21.60 26.10
CA GLU A 690 18.13 21.48 27.56
C GLU A 690 19.18 20.61 28.27
N PHE A 691 19.84 19.72 27.53
CA PHE A 691 20.90 18.84 28.05
C PHE A 691 22.30 19.46 27.93
N VAL A 692 22.41 20.70 27.45
CA VAL A 692 23.69 21.39 27.29
C VAL A 692 24.01 22.17 28.55
N PHE A 693 25.07 21.76 29.25
CA PHE A 693 25.60 22.43 30.43
C PHE A 693 26.99 23.00 30.13
N ILE A 694 27.11 24.33 30.14
CA ILE A 694 28.39 25.03 29.96
C ILE A 694 28.81 25.61 31.31
N GLY A 695 29.94 25.13 31.82
CA GLY A 695 30.51 25.56 33.11
C GLY A 695 31.40 26.79 32.98
N GLN A 696 31.86 27.30 34.12
CA GLN A 696 32.91 28.33 34.16
C GLN A 696 34.30 27.69 34.13
N GLY A 697 35.24 28.36 33.46
CA GLY A 697 36.64 27.99 33.37
C GLY A 697 37.55 29.22 33.47
N GLU A 698 38.85 29.03 33.32
CA GLU A 698 39.82 30.13 33.28
C GLU A 698 39.93 30.68 31.86
N MET A 699 39.85 32.01 31.73
CA MET A 699 39.93 32.67 30.43
C MET A 699 41.41 32.81 30.01
N PRO A 700 41.86 32.17 28.92
CA PRO A 700 43.26 32.18 28.50
C PRO A 700 43.74 33.59 28.14
N PRO A 701 45.02 33.94 28.35
CA PRO A 701 45.61 35.20 27.92
C PRO A 701 45.28 35.59 26.46
N MET A 702 45.23 36.90 26.21
CA MET A 702 45.01 37.44 24.86
C MET A 702 46.11 36.97 23.90
N GLY A 703 45.73 36.55 22.70
CA GLY A 703 46.65 36.02 21.68
C GLY A 703 47.05 34.55 21.83
N GLU A 704 46.68 33.88 22.93
CA GLU A 704 46.97 32.47 23.15
C GLU A 704 46.02 31.56 22.38
N TRP A 705 46.57 30.59 21.64
CA TRP A 705 45.80 29.59 20.90
C TRP A 705 45.30 28.49 21.83
N GLN A 706 43.99 28.26 21.81
CA GLN A 706 43.36 27.07 22.35
C GLN A 706 43.10 26.10 21.22
N GLU A 707 43.78 24.95 21.23
CA GLU A 707 43.81 24.00 20.12
C GLU A 707 43.21 22.66 20.52
N VAL A 708 42.37 22.11 19.63
CA VAL A 708 41.63 20.87 19.81
C VAL A 708 41.74 20.02 18.56
N GLU A 709 42.06 18.74 18.74
CA GLU A 709 42.09 17.73 17.68
C GLU A 709 41.10 16.58 17.98
N CYS A 710 40.49 16.05 16.92
CA CYS A 710 39.52 14.97 16.99
C CYS A 710 39.85 13.84 16.01
N PRO A 711 39.62 12.57 16.39
CA PRO A 711 39.64 11.45 15.47
C PRO A 711 38.47 11.52 14.46
N ALA A 712 38.56 10.70 13.42
CA ALA A 712 37.42 10.38 12.56
C ALA A 712 36.59 9.25 13.18
N ARG A 713 35.44 8.89 12.58
CA ARG A 713 34.56 7.83 13.11
C ARG A 713 34.09 6.82 12.07
N LEU A 714 33.87 5.59 12.52
CA LEU A 714 33.21 4.53 11.75
C LEU A 714 32.04 3.93 12.54
N ASP A 715 30.90 3.78 11.88
CA ASP A 715 29.74 3.09 12.43
C ASP A 715 29.86 1.61 12.08
N LEU A 716 30.05 0.76 13.08
CA LEU A 716 30.16 -0.69 12.86
C LEU A 716 28.77 -1.29 12.55
N SER A 717 27.73 -0.78 13.21
CA SER A 717 26.33 -1.16 12.99
C SER A 717 25.36 -0.10 13.55
N GLY A 718 24.11 -0.10 13.08
CA GLY A 718 22.99 0.67 13.65
C GLY A 718 22.73 2.05 13.06
N GLY A 719 23.64 2.60 12.24
CA GLY A 719 23.45 3.93 11.65
C GLY A 719 22.18 4.02 10.78
N TRP A 720 21.60 5.23 10.72
CA TRP A 720 20.22 5.57 10.32
C TRP A 720 19.18 5.45 11.44
N SER A 721 19.36 4.58 12.44
CA SER A 721 18.45 4.57 13.60
C SER A 721 18.61 5.84 14.47
N ASP A 722 19.75 6.52 14.35
CA ASP A 722 20.10 7.77 15.02
C ASP A 722 19.52 9.03 14.35
N THR A 723 18.91 8.88 13.18
CA THR A 723 18.46 9.99 12.34
C THR A 723 17.07 10.48 12.77
N PRO A 724 16.87 11.75 13.14
CA PRO A 724 15.54 12.30 13.36
C PRO A 724 14.68 12.25 12.08
N PRO A 725 13.38 11.91 12.17
CA PRO A 725 12.60 11.68 13.39
C PRO A 725 12.73 10.28 14.01
N ILE A 726 13.36 9.33 13.32
CA ILE A 726 13.47 7.91 13.73
C ILE A 726 13.98 7.82 15.17
N ALA A 727 15.05 8.56 15.49
CA ALA A 727 15.69 8.54 16.80
C ALA A 727 14.76 8.85 17.97
N PHE A 728 13.81 9.78 17.83
CA PHE A 728 12.89 10.15 18.92
C PHE A 728 11.49 9.52 18.78
N GLU A 729 11.14 8.93 17.64
CA GLU A 729 9.86 8.22 17.46
C GLU A 729 9.97 6.72 17.79
N HIS A 730 11.11 6.10 17.50
CA HIS A 730 11.36 4.67 17.71
C HIS A 730 12.49 4.42 18.71
N GLY A 731 13.42 5.36 18.85
CA GLY A 731 14.69 5.12 19.53
C GLY A 731 15.76 4.66 18.54
N GLY A 732 17.00 5.01 18.84
CA GLY A 732 18.16 4.68 18.02
C GLY A 732 19.26 4.01 18.82
N LEU A 733 20.03 3.16 18.17
CA LEU A 733 21.20 2.48 18.74
C LEU A 733 22.29 2.36 17.68
N VAL A 734 23.47 2.89 17.97
CA VAL A 734 24.62 2.85 17.05
C VAL A 734 25.84 2.41 17.84
N ILE A 735 26.54 1.40 17.32
CA ILE A 735 27.89 1.06 17.77
C ILE A 735 28.89 1.67 16.79
N ASN A 736 29.78 2.51 17.30
CA ASN A 736 30.78 3.20 16.51
C ASN A 736 32.16 3.15 17.16
N VAL A 737 33.17 3.52 16.38
CA VAL A 737 34.57 3.50 16.79
C VAL A 737 35.28 4.77 16.34
N ALA A 738 36.05 5.35 17.26
CA ALA A 738 36.91 6.50 16.97
C ALA A 738 38.23 6.03 16.38
N ILE A 739 38.65 6.66 15.28
CA ILE A 739 39.80 6.22 14.49
C ILE A 739 40.73 7.36 14.10
N LYS A 740 42.03 7.08 14.13
CA LYS A 740 43.07 7.85 13.44
C LYS A 740 43.24 7.30 12.04
N VAL A 741 43.44 8.19 11.08
CA VAL A 741 43.69 7.84 9.68
C VAL A 741 45.16 8.07 9.40
N ASP A 742 45.88 6.99 9.04
CA ASP A 742 47.34 7.00 8.85
C ASP A 742 48.09 7.63 10.05
N GLY A 743 47.67 7.27 11.27
CA GLY A 743 48.28 7.69 12.54
C GLY A 743 47.93 9.11 13.00
N LYS A 744 47.07 9.83 12.28
CA LYS A 744 46.72 11.23 12.58
C LYS A 744 45.26 11.41 12.97
N ARG A 745 45.01 12.37 13.87
CA ARG A 745 43.68 12.95 14.09
C ARG A 745 43.41 13.97 12.98
N PRO A 746 42.51 13.68 12.03
CA PRO A 746 42.47 14.43 10.79
C PRO A 746 41.60 15.70 10.87
N ILE A 747 40.94 15.95 12.00
CA ILE A 747 39.96 17.02 12.19
C ILE A 747 40.39 17.85 13.40
N GLY A 748 40.32 19.18 13.31
CA GLY A 748 40.64 20.02 14.45
C GLY A 748 40.22 21.47 14.29
N ALA A 749 40.30 22.20 15.39
CA ALA A 749 40.05 23.64 15.43
C ALA A 749 40.97 24.30 16.46
N ARG A 750 41.30 25.58 16.21
CA ARG A 750 42.01 26.42 17.17
C ARG A 750 41.41 27.81 17.21
N VAL A 751 41.38 28.40 18.40
CA VAL A 751 40.79 29.72 18.61
C VAL A 751 41.70 30.56 19.50
N ARG A 752 41.88 31.83 19.17
CA ARG A 752 42.52 32.82 20.06
C ARG A 752 41.71 34.10 20.13
N ARG A 753 41.85 34.82 21.24
CA ARG A 753 41.32 36.19 21.37
C ARG A 753 42.31 37.19 20.77
N VAL A 754 41.80 38.21 20.09
CA VAL A 754 42.58 39.27 19.45
C VAL A 754 42.09 40.67 19.89
N PRO A 755 42.97 41.69 19.97
CA PRO A 755 42.56 43.04 20.37
C PRO A 755 41.55 43.69 19.43
N GLU A 756 41.64 43.40 18.15
CA GLU A 756 40.74 43.92 17.12
C GLU A 756 39.34 43.30 17.29
N PRO A 757 38.28 44.11 17.41
CA PRO A 757 36.94 43.61 17.74
C PRO A 757 36.18 43.12 16.50
N HIS A 758 36.76 42.15 15.78
CA HIS A 758 36.17 41.45 14.64
C HIS A 758 36.22 39.93 14.84
N LEU A 759 35.53 39.18 13.99
CA LEU A 759 35.68 37.72 13.91
C LEU A 759 36.41 37.35 12.62
N LEU A 760 37.55 36.67 12.74
CA LEU A 760 38.27 36.12 11.60
C LEU A 760 38.06 34.61 11.57
N LEU A 761 37.31 34.13 10.58
CA LEU A 761 36.93 32.73 10.41
C LEU A 761 37.76 32.11 9.28
N VAL A 762 38.60 31.14 9.60
CA VAL A 762 39.49 30.47 8.63
C VAL A 762 39.13 29.00 8.54
N SER A 763 38.72 28.55 7.35
CA SER A 763 38.40 27.15 7.08
C SER A 763 39.42 26.56 6.12
N THR A 764 40.15 25.54 6.55
CA THR A 764 41.16 24.83 5.74
C THR A 764 40.67 23.44 5.38
N SER A 765 40.71 23.08 4.10
CA SER A 765 40.28 21.75 3.63
C SER A 765 41.31 21.12 2.71
N GLY A 766 41.43 19.80 2.79
CA GLY A 766 42.29 18.99 1.92
C GLY A 766 43.61 18.57 2.57
N GLU A 767 44.32 17.68 1.88
CA GLU A 767 45.65 17.23 2.31
C GLU A 767 46.67 18.38 2.30
N PRO A 768 47.71 18.34 3.15
CA PRO A 768 48.69 19.43 3.27
C PRO A 768 49.36 19.86 1.95
N ALA A 769 49.44 18.96 0.96
CA ALA A 769 50.04 19.24 -0.34
C ALA A 769 49.12 20.05 -1.29
N CYS A 770 47.81 20.13 -1.01
CA CYS A 770 46.79 20.79 -1.84
C CYS A 770 45.72 21.49 -0.98
N SER A 771 46.09 21.98 0.20
CA SER A 771 45.13 22.58 1.13
C SER A 771 44.61 23.92 0.59
N ILE A 772 43.29 24.11 0.70
CA ILE A 772 42.62 25.36 0.35
C ILE A 772 42.15 25.99 1.66
N SER A 773 42.68 27.17 1.99
CA SER A 773 42.24 27.99 3.12
C SER A 773 41.32 29.11 2.61
N THR A 774 40.13 29.20 3.21
CA THR A 774 39.19 30.29 2.97
C THR A 774 39.12 31.16 4.23
N GLU A 775 39.35 32.45 4.08
CA GLU A 775 39.26 33.43 5.16
C GLU A 775 37.98 34.24 5.00
N THR A 776 37.21 34.38 6.09
CA THR A 776 35.99 35.17 6.15
C THR A 776 36.10 36.11 7.35
N LEU A 777 36.19 37.40 7.07
CA LEU A 777 36.21 38.45 8.08
C LEU A 777 34.77 38.94 8.30
N CYS A 778 34.32 38.95 9.56
CA CYS A 778 33.04 39.53 9.96
C CYS A 778 33.28 40.74 10.85
N GLU A 779 32.84 41.91 10.39
CA GLU A 779 32.95 43.19 11.11
C GLU A 779 31.58 43.70 11.58
N ASP A 780 30.51 43.30 10.89
CA ASP A 780 29.12 43.66 11.19
C ASP A 780 28.24 42.44 11.46
N LEU A 781 27.11 42.64 12.14
CA LEU A 781 26.14 41.55 12.39
C LEU A 781 25.55 40.99 11.09
N THR A 782 25.44 41.79 10.04
CA THR A 782 24.96 41.37 8.72
C THR A 782 25.85 40.31 8.08
N ASP A 783 27.15 40.29 8.41
CA ASP A 783 28.09 39.29 7.91
C ASP A 783 27.81 37.89 8.47
N LEU A 784 27.02 37.81 9.54
CA LEU A 784 26.63 36.57 10.21
C LEU A 784 25.23 36.10 9.81
N GLU A 785 24.36 36.93 9.21
CA GLU A 785 22.94 36.62 8.96
C GLU A 785 22.69 35.36 8.11
N ASP A 786 23.65 34.98 7.27
CA ASP A 786 23.59 33.79 6.43
C ASP A 786 24.08 32.51 7.13
N TYR A 787 24.26 32.52 8.47
CA TYR A 787 24.68 31.36 9.25
C TYR A 787 23.80 30.11 9.04
N CYS A 788 22.55 30.29 8.62
CA CYS A 788 21.58 29.22 8.36
C CYS A 788 21.65 28.68 6.92
N GLN A 789 22.57 29.19 6.08
CA GLN A 789 22.79 28.76 4.71
C GLN A 789 24.05 27.91 4.61
N PRO A 790 23.96 26.56 4.50
CA PRO A 790 25.12 25.67 4.54
C PRO A 790 26.21 25.94 3.49
N HIS A 791 25.85 26.60 2.39
CA HIS A 791 26.75 26.91 1.28
C HIS A 791 27.40 28.30 1.40
N ALA A 792 27.03 29.09 2.40
CA ALA A 792 27.63 30.40 2.63
C ALA A 792 29.10 30.26 3.10
N PRO A 793 29.99 31.19 2.71
CA PRO A 793 31.37 31.20 3.20
C PRO A 793 31.42 31.23 4.73
N GLY A 794 32.15 30.30 5.34
CA GLY A 794 32.31 30.21 6.79
C GLY A 794 31.03 29.83 7.56
N ALA A 795 29.95 29.37 6.91
CA ALA A 795 28.63 29.13 7.53
C ALA A 795 28.70 28.30 8.82
N LEU A 796 29.49 27.21 8.84
CA LEU A 796 29.69 26.40 10.03
C LEU A 796 30.25 27.22 11.20
N LEU A 797 31.30 28.01 10.95
CA LEU A 797 31.95 28.82 11.98
C LEU A 797 31.06 30.00 12.42
N LYS A 798 30.29 30.59 11.50
CA LYS A 798 29.25 31.57 11.84
C LYS A 798 28.20 30.96 12.76
N ALA A 799 27.71 29.75 12.44
CA ALA A 799 26.79 29.00 13.28
C ALA A 799 27.40 28.65 14.64
N VAL A 800 28.69 28.31 14.71
CA VAL A 800 29.42 28.14 15.99
C VAL A 800 29.35 29.43 16.81
N CYS A 801 29.61 30.60 16.23
CA CYS A 801 29.54 31.88 16.95
C CYS A 801 28.15 32.18 17.53
N VAL A 802 27.09 31.85 16.78
CA VAL A 802 25.71 32.05 17.24
C VAL A 802 25.30 31.00 18.29
N CYS A 803 25.60 29.73 18.03
CA CYS A 803 25.27 28.59 18.89
C CYS A 803 25.94 28.71 20.26
N SER A 804 27.25 29.03 20.26
CA SER A 804 28.04 29.21 21.49
C SER A 804 27.75 30.51 22.23
N GLU A 805 26.75 31.29 21.81
CA GLU A 805 26.41 32.61 22.37
C GLU A 805 27.61 33.58 22.41
N LEU A 806 28.59 33.39 21.51
CA LEU A 806 29.68 34.35 21.33
C LEU A 806 29.14 35.70 20.86
N VAL A 807 28.12 35.64 20.00
CA VAL A 807 27.41 36.79 19.42
C VAL A 807 25.90 36.50 19.36
N CYS A 808 25.09 37.51 19.65
CA CYS A 808 23.64 37.48 19.44
C CYS A 808 23.28 38.34 18.21
N VAL A 809 22.94 37.68 17.09
CA VAL A 809 22.65 38.34 15.80
C VAL A 809 21.35 39.17 15.85
N SER A 810 20.38 38.76 16.67
CA SER A 810 19.11 39.48 16.85
C SER A 810 19.20 40.66 17.82
N SER A 811 20.37 40.88 18.42
CA SER A 811 20.60 41.98 19.36
C SER A 811 20.64 43.34 18.65
N PRO A 812 20.12 44.42 19.24
CA PRO A 812 20.29 45.78 18.72
C PRO A 812 21.72 46.31 18.90
N VAL A 813 22.59 45.60 19.63
CA VAL A 813 23.98 45.99 19.93
C VAL A 813 24.90 45.54 18.80
N SER A 814 25.79 46.43 18.32
CA SER A 814 26.71 46.11 17.22
C SER A 814 27.67 44.96 17.54
N LEU A 815 28.15 44.25 16.52
CA LEU A 815 29.10 43.13 16.69
C LEU A 815 30.31 43.55 17.52
N LYS A 816 30.92 44.68 17.15
CA LYS A 816 32.06 45.28 17.83
C LYS A 816 31.83 45.51 19.32
N GLU A 817 30.68 46.07 19.70
CA GLU A 817 30.32 46.34 21.09
C GLU A 817 30.08 45.04 21.88
N GLN A 818 29.45 44.03 21.27
CA GLN A 818 29.27 42.72 21.90
C GLN A 818 30.63 42.09 22.21
N LEU A 819 31.54 42.06 21.23
CA LEU A 819 32.87 41.46 21.38
C LEU A 819 33.73 42.16 22.44
N LEU A 820 33.77 43.50 22.42
CA LEU A 820 34.53 44.28 23.41
C LEU A 820 33.97 44.09 24.83
N LYS A 821 32.65 44.15 24.99
CA LYS A 821 32.00 44.11 26.30
C LYS A 821 32.13 42.73 26.96
N HIS A 822 31.98 41.66 26.17
CA HIS A 822 31.94 40.30 26.70
C HIS A 822 33.32 39.64 26.75
N TRP A 823 34.19 39.94 25.78
CA TRP A 823 35.43 39.17 25.57
C TRP A 823 36.71 40.03 25.55
N GLY A 824 36.58 41.36 25.61
CA GLY A 824 37.70 42.32 25.63
C GLY A 824 38.36 42.56 24.27
N GLY A 825 37.80 42.02 23.20
CA GLY A 825 38.32 42.07 21.83
C GLY A 825 37.61 41.04 20.94
N GLY A 826 38.11 40.83 19.73
CA GLY A 826 37.60 39.86 18.77
C GLY A 826 38.20 38.47 18.93
N LEU A 827 37.84 37.57 18.01
CA LEU A 827 38.32 36.19 17.99
C LEU A 827 38.77 35.79 16.59
N GLU A 828 39.82 34.98 16.55
CA GLU A 828 40.30 34.31 15.35
C GLU A 828 40.07 32.81 15.50
N ILE A 829 39.24 32.23 14.62
CA ILE A 829 38.77 30.85 14.67
C ILE A 829 39.26 30.13 13.42
N HIS A 830 40.14 29.15 13.60
CA HIS A 830 40.67 28.32 12.51
C HIS A 830 40.12 26.90 12.65
N SER A 831 39.65 26.33 11.56
CA SER A 831 39.20 24.94 11.49
C SER A 831 39.88 24.22 10.33
N TRP A 832 40.17 22.93 10.49
CA TRP A 832 40.77 22.13 9.44
C TRP A 832 40.24 20.70 9.38
N SER A 833 40.25 20.14 8.16
CA SER A 833 40.18 18.70 7.95
C SER A 833 41.10 18.24 6.83
N SER A 834 41.90 17.21 7.11
CA SER A 834 42.70 16.52 6.09
C SER A 834 41.91 15.44 5.33
N LEU A 835 40.63 15.21 5.67
CA LEU A 835 39.77 14.28 4.95
C LEU A 835 39.08 14.97 3.75
N PRO A 836 38.86 14.24 2.65
CA PRO A 836 38.07 14.75 1.53
C PRO A 836 36.64 15.14 1.97
N HIS A 837 36.09 16.19 1.35
CA HIS A 837 34.67 16.53 1.55
C HIS A 837 33.78 15.37 1.07
N GLY A 838 32.77 15.02 1.86
CA GLY A 838 31.93 13.84 1.57
C GLY A 838 32.65 12.50 1.80
N SER A 839 33.63 12.46 2.71
CA SER A 839 34.32 11.24 3.15
C SER A 839 33.38 10.16 3.72
N GLY A 840 32.24 10.58 4.28
CA GLY A 840 31.35 9.71 5.03
C GLY A 840 31.85 9.41 6.45
N LEU A 841 32.92 10.06 6.92
CA LEU A 841 33.55 9.85 8.24
C LEU A 841 33.12 10.85 9.33
N GLY A 842 31.97 11.51 9.17
CA GLY A 842 31.41 12.43 10.17
C GLY A 842 32.11 13.78 10.28
N THR A 843 32.90 14.16 9.27
CA THR A 843 33.81 15.31 9.32
C THR A 843 33.13 16.61 9.75
N SER A 844 31.93 16.92 9.24
CA SER A 844 31.25 18.19 9.52
C SER A 844 30.82 18.31 10.99
N SER A 845 30.16 17.29 11.54
CA SER A 845 29.66 17.29 12.92
C SER A 845 30.81 17.26 13.95
N ILE A 846 31.87 16.50 13.65
CA ILE A 846 33.07 16.44 14.49
C ILE A 846 33.79 17.80 14.48
N LEU A 847 33.90 18.44 13.31
CA LEU A 847 34.50 19.78 13.19
C LEU A 847 33.69 20.83 13.95
N ALA A 848 32.35 20.73 13.94
CA ALA A 848 31.48 21.58 14.75
C ALA A 848 31.78 21.44 16.25
N GLY A 849 31.91 20.20 16.74
CA GLY A 849 32.28 19.91 18.12
C GLY A 849 33.67 20.43 18.50
N ALA A 850 34.67 20.25 17.64
CA ALA A 850 36.02 20.77 17.85
C ALA A 850 36.03 22.32 17.94
N ALA A 851 35.30 22.99 17.04
CA ALA A 851 35.19 24.44 17.02
C ALA A 851 34.46 24.99 18.26
N LEU A 852 33.34 24.38 18.67
CA LEU A 852 32.62 24.72 19.90
C LEU A 852 33.52 24.55 21.13
N ALA A 853 34.22 23.41 21.25
CA ALA A 853 35.16 23.14 22.33
C ALA A 853 36.26 24.20 22.42
N ALA A 854 36.86 24.57 21.28
CA ALA A 854 37.90 25.59 21.22
C ALA A 854 37.36 26.98 21.58
N VAL A 855 36.16 27.36 21.13
CA VAL A 855 35.50 28.62 21.49
C VAL A 855 35.18 28.67 22.98
N TYR A 856 34.62 27.60 23.57
CA TYR A 856 34.32 27.55 25.00
C TYR A 856 35.58 27.76 25.83
N ARG A 857 36.66 27.03 25.53
CA ARG A 857 37.94 27.22 26.22
C ARG A 857 38.50 28.64 26.07
N CYS A 858 38.49 29.18 24.85
CA CYS A 858 39.00 30.52 24.56
C CYS A 858 38.22 31.62 25.30
N THR A 859 36.95 31.38 25.60
CA THR A 859 36.04 32.30 26.30
C THR A 859 35.94 32.04 27.81
N GLY A 860 36.84 31.21 28.37
CA GLY A 860 36.83 30.91 29.82
C GLY A 860 35.63 30.09 30.27
N ARG A 861 35.13 29.22 29.40
CA ARG A 861 34.02 28.31 29.64
C ARG A 861 34.48 26.86 29.58
N SER A 862 33.91 26.02 30.42
CA SER A 862 34.16 24.57 30.46
C SER A 862 32.97 23.81 29.90
N PHE A 863 33.21 22.60 29.38
CA PHE A 863 32.20 21.74 28.79
C PHE A 863 32.48 20.28 29.16
N ASP A 864 31.45 19.45 29.16
CA ASP A 864 31.58 18.01 29.12
C ASP A 864 31.19 17.48 27.72
N THR A 865 31.65 16.28 27.39
CA THR A 865 31.48 15.70 26.05
C THR A 865 30.00 15.40 25.72
N ILE A 866 29.17 15.07 26.72
CA ILE A 866 27.73 14.86 26.51
C ILE A 866 27.04 16.17 26.16
N SER A 867 27.32 17.25 26.90
CA SER A 867 26.84 18.59 26.57
C SER A 867 27.27 18.99 25.15
N LEU A 868 28.52 18.72 24.78
CA LEU A 868 29.05 19.05 23.45
C LEU A 868 28.32 18.30 22.31
N ILE A 869 27.94 17.02 22.50
CA ILE A 869 27.14 16.26 21.52
C ILE A 869 25.78 16.93 21.27
N HIS A 870 25.09 17.31 22.34
CA HIS A 870 23.77 17.94 22.25
C HIS A 870 23.85 19.36 21.69
N ASP A 871 24.95 20.06 21.96
CA ASP A 871 25.23 21.37 21.39
C ASP A 871 25.52 21.30 19.88
N VAL A 872 26.23 20.25 19.43
CA VAL A 872 26.39 19.96 17.99
C VAL A 872 25.05 19.62 17.34
N LEU A 873 24.20 18.80 17.99
CA LEU A 873 22.84 18.53 17.49
C LEU A 873 22.06 19.82 17.29
N TYR A 874 22.10 20.73 18.26
CA TYR A 874 21.45 22.02 18.20
C TYR A 874 22.05 22.92 17.10
N LEU A 875 23.38 22.95 16.96
CA LEU A 875 24.08 23.72 15.95
C LEU A 875 23.71 23.29 14.53
N GLU A 876 23.68 21.99 14.24
CA GLU A 876 23.34 21.48 12.91
C GLU A 876 21.90 21.82 12.49
N GLN A 877 21.00 21.89 13.47
CA GLN A 877 19.65 22.38 13.26
C GLN A 877 19.66 23.87 12.89
N ILE A 878 20.43 24.72 13.59
CA ILE A 878 20.59 26.14 13.25
C ILE A 878 21.15 26.30 11.83
N LEU A 879 22.13 25.48 11.45
CA LEU A 879 22.78 25.49 10.13
C LEU A 879 21.86 24.95 9.01
N THR A 880 20.74 24.32 9.35
CA THR A 880 19.78 23.67 8.43
C THR A 880 20.33 22.47 7.64
N THR A 881 21.47 21.93 8.06
CA THR A 881 22.01 20.69 7.50
C THR A 881 21.29 19.47 8.04
N GLY A 882 20.88 19.52 9.32
CA GLY A 882 20.36 18.36 10.05
C GLY A 882 21.35 17.21 10.08
N GLY A 883 20.88 16.03 10.49
CA GLY A 883 21.71 14.84 10.65
C GLY A 883 21.25 13.98 11.83
N GLY A 884 21.84 12.79 11.94
CA GLY A 884 21.72 11.97 13.13
C GLY A 884 22.79 12.31 14.16
N TRP A 885 22.73 11.70 15.35
CA TRP A 885 23.67 11.99 16.43
C TRP A 885 24.97 11.16 16.40
N GLN A 886 25.09 10.18 15.50
CA GLN A 886 26.21 9.22 15.50
C GLN A 886 27.58 9.87 15.21
N ASP A 887 27.61 10.94 14.41
CA ASP A 887 28.86 11.52 13.92
C ASP A 887 29.65 12.20 15.05
N GLN A 888 28.97 13.02 15.84
CA GLN A 888 29.53 13.69 17.00
C GLN A 888 29.82 12.72 18.15
N VAL A 889 28.98 11.71 18.40
CA VAL A 889 29.34 10.64 19.35
C VAL A 889 30.62 9.96 18.91
N GLY A 890 30.68 9.60 17.62
CA GLY A 890 31.75 8.80 17.04
C GLY A 890 33.13 9.46 17.10
N GLY A 891 33.20 10.79 16.91
CA GLY A 891 34.47 11.52 16.92
C GLY A 891 34.81 12.27 18.20
N LEU A 892 33.84 12.55 19.08
CA LEU A 892 34.10 13.25 20.35
C LEU A 892 34.43 12.29 21.50
N PHE A 893 33.84 11.09 21.52
CA PHE A 893 34.22 10.02 22.45
C PHE A 893 35.28 9.10 21.83
N GLY A 894 36.22 8.63 22.64
CA GLY A 894 37.23 7.65 22.26
C GLY A 894 36.69 6.23 22.18
N GLY A 895 37.54 5.32 21.70
CA GLY A 895 37.34 3.88 21.71
C GLY A 895 36.17 3.38 20.87
N VAL A 896 35.79 2.13 21.16
CA VAL A 896 34.55 1.49 20.70
C VAL A 896 33.45 1.82 21.71
N LYS A 897 32.35 2.39 21.25
CA LYS A 897 31.22 2.75 22.10
C LYS A 897 29.88 2.39 21.50
N LEU A 898 28.92 2.18 22.38
CA LEU A 898 27.53 1.96 22.07
C LEU A 898 26.75 3.19 22.54
N ALA A 899 26.09 3.89 21.61
CA ALA A 899 25.27 5.04 21.93
C ALA A 899 23.81 4.78 21.60
N ARG A 900 22.93 5.32 22.45
CA ARG A 900 21.49 5.05 22.41
C ARG A 900 20.67 6.31 22.65
N SER A 901 19.46 6.31 22.10
CA SER A 901 18.43 7.32 22.35
C SER A 901 17.08 6.63 22.55
N ALA A 902 16.29 7.12 23.49
CA ALA A 902 14.93 6.64 23.72
C ALA A 902 13.94 7.29 22.75
N ALA A 903 12.81 6.63 22.53
CA ALA A 903 11.67 7.11 21.73
C ALA A 903 10.90 8.25 22.43
N GLN A 904 11.58 9.38 22.68
CA GLN A 904 10.99 10.54 23.34
C GLN A 904 11.71 11.84 22.97
N LEU A 905 10.99 12.94 23.16
CA LEU A 905 11.55 14.28 23.19
C LEU A 905 11.56 14.82 24.63
N PRO A 906 12.54 15.66 25.01
CA PRO A 906 13.70 16.08 24.21
C PRO A 906 14.68 14.94 23.90
N LEU A 907 15.26 14.97 22.70
CA LEU A 907 16.15 13.91 22.22
C LEU A 907 17.44 13.90 23.06
N ARG A 908 17.60 12.85 23.87
CA ARG A 908 18.77 12.62 24.71
C ARG A 908 19.58 11.45 24.19
N VAL A 909 20.89 11.68 24.07
CA VAL A 909 21.86 10.65 23.68
C VAL A 909 22.62 10.18 24.92
N GLU A 910 22.67 8.88 25.12
CA GLU A 910 23.47 8.22 26.16
C GLU A 910 24.58 7.41 25.49
N VAL A 911 25.78 7.44 26.08
CA VAL A 911 26.97 6.79 25.54
C VAL A 911 27.52 5.80 26.56
N GLU A 912 27.69 4.56 26.15
CA GLU A 912 28.35 3.48 26.89
C GLU A 912 29.67 3.16 26.21
N GLU A 913 30.79 3.43 26.88
CA GLU A 913 32.11 2.97 26.42
C GLU A 913 32.25 1.46 26.66
N LEU A 914 32.57 0.70 25.62
CA LEU A 914 32.72 -0.74 25.73
C LEU A 914 34.10 -1.08 26.30
N SER A 915 34.12 -1.69 27.48
CA SER A 915 35.35 -2.21 28.10
C SER A 915 35.83 -3.47 27.37
N LEU A 916 36.62 -3.30 26.31
CA LEU A 916 37.16 -4.40 25.51
C LEU A 916 38.58 -4.80 25.95
N THR A 917 38.97 -6.05 25.70
CA THR A 917 40.33 -6.51 26.03
C THR A 917 41.38 -5.84 25.13
N PRO A 918 42.57 -5.49 25.66
CA PRO A 918 43.65 -4.94 24.84
C PRO A 918 44.05 -5.84 23.66
N ASP A 919 43.97 -7.16 23.85
CA ASP A 919 44.23 -8.15 22.80
C ASP A 919 43.23 -8.01 21.65
N PHE A 920 41.93 -7.89 21.95
CA PHE A 920 40.92 -7.72 20.90
C PHE A 920 41.05 -6.38 20.19
N LEU A 921 41.36 -5.29 20.90
CA LEU A 921 41.60 -3.98 20.29
C LEU A 921 42.78 -4.02 19.31
N SER A 922 43.86 -4.73 19.66
CA SER A 922 45.01 -4.96 18.79
C SER A 922 44.64 -5.76 17.54
N VAL A 923 43.86 -6.84 17.71
CA VAL A 923 43.36 -7.66 16.59
C VAL A 923 42.45 -6.83 15.68
N LEU A 924 41.49 -6.09 16.23
CA LEU A 924 40.59 -5.24 15.46
C LEU A 924 41.38 -4.22 14.62
N GLN A 925 42.37 -3.56 15.21
CA GLN A 925 43.23 -2.59 14.51
C GLN A 925 44.02 -3.24 13.37
N GLN A 926 44.55 -4.45 13.56
CA GLN A 926 45.33 -5.13 12.52
C GLN A 926 44.49 -5.58 11.33
N HIS A 927 43.18 -5.74 11.51
CA HIS A 927 42.26 -6.22 10.47
C HIS A 927 41.41 -5.11 9.84
N LEU A 928 41.34 -3.93 10.44
CA LEU A 928 40.49 -2.84 9.95
C LEU A 928 41.24 -1.94 8.96
N LEU A 929 40.67 -1.75 7.77
CA LEU A 929 41.24 -0.91 6.72
C LEU A 929 40.20 0.06 6.16
N LEU A 930 40.70 1.19 5.63
CA LEU A 930 39.93 2.17 4.89
C LEU A 930 40.35 2.23 3.43
N VAL A 931 39.35 2.29 2.54
CA VAL A 931 39.54 2.49 1.10
C VAL A 931 38.72 3.71 0.68
N TYR A 932 39.41 4.78 0.28
CA TYR A 932 38.74 5.90 -0.36
C TYR A 932 38.39 5.54 -1.80
N THR A 933 37.11 5.65 -2.15
CA THR A 933 36.59 5.17 -3.44
C THR A 933 36.77 6.17 -4.61
N GLY A 934 37.28 7.38 -4.34
CA GLY A 934 37.40 8.46 -5.33
C GLY A 934 36.06 9.03 -5.82
N LYS A 935 34.93 8.50 -5.34
CA LYS A 935 33.59 9.01 -5.61
C LYS A 935 33.13 9.80 -4.41
N THR A 936 32.69 11.04 -4.62
CA THR A 936 32.02 11.83 -3.57
C THR A 936 30.56 12.01 -3.96
N ARG A 937 29.67 11.92 -2.97
CA ARG A 937 28.24 12.19 -3.15
C ARG A 937 27.71 12.93 -1.93
N LEU A 938 26.77 13.85 -2.16
CA LEU A 938 26.09 14.56 -1.09
C LEU A 938 25.12 13.61 -0.37
N ALA A 939 25.36 13.37 0.92
CA ALA A 939 24.52 12.55 1.80
C ALA A 939 23.07 13.06 1.90
N ARG A 940 22.86 14.37 1.72
CA ARG A 940 21.56 15.05 1.88
C ARG A 940 20.43 14.42 1.06
N ASN A 941 20.72 13.96 -0.16
CA ASN A 941 19.67 13.39 -1.02
C ASN A 941 19.20 12.02 -0.51
N LEU A 942 20.11 11.19 0.02
CA LEU A 942 19.76 9.88 0.59
C LEU A 942 18.96 10.05 1.89
N LEU A 943 19.35 11.02 2.73
CA LEU A 943 18.64 11.35 3.96
C LEU A 943 17.17 11.73 3.71
N GLN A 944 16.90 12.53 2.68
CA GLN A 944 15.52 12.91 2.34
C GLN A 944 14.65 11.70 1.99
N ASP A 945 15.19 10.73 1.27
CA ASP A 945 14.45 9.52 0.88
C ASP A 945 14.20 8.59 2.08
N VAL A 946 15.16 8.46 2.99
CA VAL A 946 15.00 7.74 4.26
C VAL A 946 13.88 8.35 5.10
N VAL A 947 13.93 9.67 5.34
CA VAL A 947 12.93 10.38 6.15
C VAL A 947 11.55 10.33 5.50
N ARG A 948 11.46 10.48 4.17
CA ARG A 948 10.19 10.33 3.43
C ARG A 948 9.60 8.94 3.63
N SER A 949 10.42 7.90 3.47
CA SER A 949 9.96 6.52 3.58
C SER A 949 9.55 6.15 5.02
N TRP A 950 10.24 6.73 6.01
CA TRP A 950 9.87 6.64 7.42
C TRP A 950 8.53 7.31 7.71
N TYR A 951 8.29 8.54 7.24
CA TYR A 951 7.00 9.22 7.45
C TYR A 951 5.84 8.51 6.74
N ALA A 952 6.09 7.93 5.56
CA ALA A 952 5.14 7.08 4.85
C ALA A 952 4.90 5.72 5.55
N ARG A 953 5.68 5.39 6.60
CA ARG A 953 5.66 4.11 7.32
C ARG A 953 5.72 2.91 6.39
N LEU A 954 6.60 2.95 5.39
CA LEU A 954 6.78 1.80 4.49
C LEU A 954 7.15 0.58 5.34
N PRO A 955 6.42 -0.56 5.24
CA PRO A 955 6.63 -1.70 6.12
C PRO A 955 8.08 -2.20 6.13
N SER A 956 8.73 -2.20 4.97
CA SER A 956 10.14 -2.58 4.83
C SER A 956 11.11 -1.68 5.59
N ILE A 957 10.78 -0.39 5.76
CA ILE A 957 11.63 0.59 6.44
C ILE A 957 11.41 0.54 7.96
N VAL A 958 10.15 0.42 8.40
CA VAL A 958 9.82 0.25 9.83
C VAL A 958 10.49 -1.01 10.37
N GLN A 959 10.26 -2.16 9.71
CA GLN A 959 10.87 -3.43 10.11
C GLN A 959 12.40 -3.38 10.08
N ASN A 960 12.99 -2.76 9.07
CA ASN A 960 14.45 -2.65 8.97
C ASN A 960 15.05 -1.73 10.04
N THR A 961 14.28 -0.76 10.56
CA THR A 961 14.71 0.11 11.66
C THR A 961 14.83 -0.67 12.97
N GLU A 962 13.86 -1.53 13.29
CA GLU A 962 13.97 -2.47 14.42
C GLU A 962 15.19 -3.38 14.26
N GLN A 963 15.38 -3.93 13.06
CA GLN A 963 16.50 -4.82 12.76
C GLN A 963 17.87 -4.12 12.83
N LEU A 964 17.95 -2.81 12.53
CA LEU A 964 19.18 -2.03 12.70
C LEU A 964 19.59 -1.97 14.17
N VAL A 965 18.63 -1.74 15.07
CA VAL A 965 18.86 -1.71 16.52
C VAL A 965 19.28 -3.09 17.02
N THR A 966 18.55 -4.16 16.66
CA THR A 966 18.92 -5.53 17.05
C THR A 966 20.32 -5.91 16.54
N ASN A 967 20.66 -5.59 15.29
CA ASN A 967 21.99 -5.87 14.75
C ASN A 967 23.09 -5.03 15.40
N ALA A 968 22.78 -3.85 15.95
CA ALA A 968 23.74 -3.06 16.73
C ALA A 968 24.01 -3.67 18.11
N GLU A 969 23.00 -4.27 18.76
CA GLU A 969 23.18 -5.03 20.01
C GLU A 969 24.03 -6.29 19.78
N GLU A 970 23.74 -7.06 18.74
CA GLU A 970 24.53 -8.22 18.35
C GLU A 970 25.98 -7.85 18.02
N CYS A 971 26.17 -6.72 17.35
CA CYS A 971 27.51 -6.19 17.06
C CYS A 971 28.25 -5.78 18.34
N ALA A 972 27.58 -5.21 19.33
CA ALA A 972 28.18 -4.90 20.62
C ALA A 972 28.56 -6.17 21.40
N GLU A 973 27.73 -7.21 21.36
CA GLU A 973 28.03 -8.48 22.00
C GLU A 973 29.21 -9.21 21.33
N ALA A 974 29.27 -9.19 20.00
CA ALA A 974 30.42 -9.71 19.25
C ALA A 974 31.73 -9.01 19.66
N CYS A 975 31.70 -7.70 19.90
CA CYS A 975 32.84 -6.96 20.43
C CYS A 975 33.20 -7.40 21.86
N ARG A 976 32.22 -7.52 22.77
CA ARG A 976 32.46 -7.93 24.17
C ARG A 976 33.07 -9.34 24.27
N GLU A 977 32.63 -10.26 23.42
CA GLU A 977 33.16 -11.62 23.33
C GLU A 977 34.52 -11.71 22.62
N GLY A 978 34.95 -10.65 21.93
CA GLY A 978 36.17 -10.64 21.12
C GLY A 978 36.08 -11.44 19.82
N SER A 979 34.87 -11.61 19.26
CA SER A 979 34.63 -12.41 18.05
C SER A 979 34.69 -11.57 16.78
N LEU A 980 35.86 -11.58 16.12
CA LEU A 980 36.08 -10.86 14.87
C LEU A 980 35.17 -11.34 13.72
N VAL A 981 34.86 -12.64 13.68
CA VAL A 981 34.01 -13.24 12.65
C VAL A 981 32.57 -12.76 12.79
N ARG A 982 32.00 -12.83 14.01
CA ARG A 982 30.65 -12.32 14.29
C ARG A 982 30.54 -10.82 14.02
N LEU A 983 31.58 -10.05 14.35
CA LEU A 983 31.64 -8.63 14.02
C LEU A 983 31.55 -8.39 12.50
N GLY A 984 32.30 -9.17 11.71
CA GLY A 984 32.23 -9.12 10.24
C GLY A 984 30.84 -9.49 9.68
N GLU A 985 30.17 -10.49 10.26
CA GLU A 985 28.80 -10.85 9.91
C GLU A 985 27.82 -9.70 10.20
N CYS A 986 27.92 -9.07 11.38
CA CYS A 986 27.11 -7.90 11.74
C CYS A 986 27.31 -6.73 10.77
N MET A 987 28.56 -6.48 10.34
CA MET A 987 28.88 -5.44 9.34
C MET A 987 28.25 -5.74 7.98
N ASN A 988 28.24 -7.00 7.54
CA ASN A 988 27.60 -7.39 6.28
C ASN A 988 26.08 -7.24 6.34
N THR A 989 25.47 -7.67 7.46
CA THR A 989 24.03 -7.46 7.72
C THR A 989 23.72 -5.96 7.69
N TYR A 990 24.51 -5.15 8.40
CA TYR A 990 24.36 -3.70 8.42
C TYR A 990 24.46 -3.10 7.01
N TRP A 991 25.36 -3.58 6.15
CA TRP A 991 25.42 -3.12 4.77
C TRP A 991 24.15 -3.43 3.97
N GLN A 992 23.54 -4.60 4.16
CA GLN A 992 22.24 -4.89 3.53
C GLN A 992 21.15 -3.97 4.08
N GLN A 993 21.11 -3.75 5.39
CA GLN A 993 20.15 -2.86 6.04
C GLN A 993 20.29 -1.41 5.54
N LYS A 994 21.51 -0.90 5.32
CA LYS A 994 21.74 0.43 4.73
C LYS A 994 21.23 0.54 3.30
N LYS A 995 21.36 -0.51 2.49
CA LYS A 995 20.82 -0.53 1.13
C LYS A 995 19.30 -0.52 1.10
N LEU A 996 18.66 -1.12 2.11
CA LEU A 996 17.21 -1.06 2.29
C LEU A 996 16.76 0.34 2.74
N MET A 997 17.46 0.97 3.69
CA MET A 997 17.15 2.33 4.15
C MET A 997 17.29 3.35 3.01
N ALA A 998 18.40 3.29 2.28
CA ALA A 998 18.78 4.30 1.29
C ALA A 998 19.08 3.67 -0.07
N PRO A 999 18.04 3.42 -0.91
CA PRO A 999 18.23 2.97 -2.28
C PRO A 999 19.17 3.93 -3.04
N GLY A 1000 20.25 3.38 -3.61
CA GLY A 1000 21.27 4.16 -4.31
C GLY A 1000 22.51 4.54 -3.49
N CYS A 1001 22.65 4.02 -2.27
CA CYS A 1001 23.88 4.12 -1.47
C CYS A 1001 25.04 3.26 -2.01
N GLU A 1002 24.81 2.38 -2.99
CA GLU A 1002 25.84 1.52 -3.61
C GLU A 1002 25.95 1.79 -5.13
N PRO A 1003 26.81 2.74 -5.55
CA PRO A 1003 27.11 2.96 -6.96
C PRO A 1003 27.78 1.74 -7.60
N ALA A 1004 27.64 1.57 -8.93
CA ALA A 1004 28.18 0.42 -9.66
C ALA A 1004 29.70 0.21 -9.46
N ALA A 1005 30.49 1.29 -9.41
CA ALA A 1005 31.93 1.21 -9.14
C ALA A 1005 32.23 0.67 -7.73
N VAL A 1006 31.49 1.14 -6.72
CA VAL A 1006 31.63 0.67 -5.34
C VAL A 1006 31.21 -0.79 -5.22
N ARG A 1007 30.09 -1.19 -5.84
CA ARG A 1007 29.67 -2.59 -5.91
C ARG A 1007 30.77 -3.49 -6.48
N SER A 1008 31.44 -3.03 -7.53
CA SER A 1008 32.53 -3.77 -8.16
C SER A 1008 33.74 -3.92 -7.21
N MET A 1009 34.12 -2.84 -6.50
CA MET A 1009 35.17 -2.89 -5.48
C MET A 1009 34.81 -3.87 -4.36
N MET A 1010 33.61 -3.75 -3.77
CA MET A 1010 33.16 -4.60 -2.67
C MET A 1010 33.09 -6.08 -3.07
N ASN A 1011 32.58 -6.38 -4.27
CA ASN A 1011 32.54 -7.76 -4.77
C ASN A 1011 33.95 -8.36 -4.93
N ALA A 1012 34.92 -7.57 -5.40
CA ALA A 1012 36.29 -8.02 -5.56
C ALA A 1012 37.01 -8.22 -4.22
N LEU A 1013 36.68 -7.42 -3.20
CA LEU A 1013 37.24 -7.51 -1.86
C LEU A 1013 36.57 -8.57 -0.97
N GLN A 1014 35.39 -9.06 -1.36
CA GLN A 1014 34.61 -10.03 -0.58
C GLN A 1014 35.39 -11.29 -0.15
N PRO A 1015 36.27 -11.89 -0.98
CA PRO A 1015 37.10 -13.02 -0.55
C PRO A 1015 38.09 -12.69 0.57
N LEU A 1016 38.61 -11.45 0.64
CA LEU A 1016 39.54 -10.99 1.68
C LEU A 1016 38.84 -10.44 2.93
N SER A 1017 37.51 -10.29 2.90
CA SER A 1017 36.75 -9.59 3.92
C SER A 1017 35.93 -10.55 4.79
N LEU A 1018 35.99 -10.34 6.12
CA LEU A 1018 35.02 -10.85 7.08
C LEU A 1018 33.72 -10.05 7.02
N GLY A 1019 33.84 -8.72 6.91
CA GLY A 1019 32.73 -7.80 6.71
C GLY A 1019 33.18 -6.49 6.08
N GLN A 1020 32.29 -5.84 5.34
CA GLN A 1020 32.58 -4.57 4.66
C GLN A 1020 31.34 -3.70 4.53
N SER A 1021 31.51 -2.38 4.62
CA SER A 1021 30.42 -1.40 4.51
C SER A 1021 30.95 -0.02 4.10
N LEU A 1022 30.10 0.83 3.51
CA LEU A 1022 30.45 2.25 3.32
C LEU A 1022 30.23 3.04 4.60
N ALA A 1023 31.14 3.97 4.87
CA ALA A 1023 31.00 4.94 5.95
C ALA A 1023 29.88 5.96 5.66
N GLY A 1024 29.20 6.42 6.72
CA GLY A 1024 28.14 7.44 6.63
C GLY A 1024 26.95 7.01 5.78
N ALA A 1025 26.28 7.93 5.08
CA ALA A 1025 25.08 7.61 4.29
C ALA A 1025 25.32 6.69 3.08
N GLY A 1026 26.58 6.50 2.65
CA GLY A 1026 26.96 5.78 1.43
C GLY A 1026 26.91 6.65 0.16
N GLY A 1027 26.93 6.01 -1.01
CA GLY A 1027 26.92 6.67 -2.32
C GLY A 1027 28.31 7.11 -2.82
N GLY A 1028 29.35 6.89 -2.03
CA GLY A 1028 30.74 7.30 -2.26
C GLY A 1028 31.50 7.37 -0.93
N GLY A 1029 32.65 8.06 -0.90
CA GLY A 1029 33.45 8.28 0.28
C GLY A 1029 34.36 7.09 0.60
N PHE A 1030 34.51 6.79 1.89
CA PHE A 1030 35.29 5.66 2.38
C PHE A 1030 34.45 4.38 2.48
N LEU A 1031 34.99 3.31 1.91
CA LEU A 1031 34.68 1.93 2.26
C LEU A 1031 35.55 1.53 3.44
N PHE A 1032 34.99 0.84 4.42
CA PHE A 1032 35.77 0.18 5.47
C PHE A 1032 35.52 -1.32 5.40
N LEU A 1033 36.57 -2.09 5.61
CA LEU A 1033 36.52 -3.55 5.60
C LEU A 1033 37.34 -4.14 6.73
N LEU A 1034 36.81 -5.21 7.27
CA LEU A 1034 37.46 -6.08 8.24
C LEU A 1034 38.06 -7.26 7.46
N THR A 1035 39.38 -7.37 7.43
CA THR A 1035 40.09 -8.38 6.64
C THR A 1035 40.12 -9.73 7.35
N ARG A 1036 40.26 -10.82 6.58
CA ARG A 1036 40.34 -12.18 7.15
C ARG A 1036 41.66 -12.44 7.86
N GLU A 1037 42.75 -11.97 7.27
CA GLU A 1037 44.10 -12.03 7.87
C GLU A 1037 44.53 -10.62 8.30
N PRO A 1038 45.43 -10.50 9.29
CA PRO A 1038 45.95 -9.21 9.73
C PRO A 1038 46.82 -8.55 8.65
N GLN A 1039 46.86 -7.21 8.66
CA GLN A 1039 47.81 -6.38 7.88
C GLN A 1039 47.73 -6.55 6.35
N GLN A 1040 46.54 -6.82 5.80
CA GLN A 1040 46.33 -7.08 4.36
C GLN A 1040 46.24 -5.82 3.46
N LYS A 1041 46.82 -4.68 3.86
CA LYS A 1041 46.71 -3.40 3.13
C LYS A 1041 47.16 -3.50 1.67
N GLU A 1042 48.27 -4.19 1.43
CA GLU A 1042 48.90 -4.35 0.11
C GLU A 1042 48.09 -5.30 -0.77
N ALA A 1043 47.52 -6.37 -0.19
CA ALA A 1043 46.65 -7.29 -0.91
C ALA A 1043 45.35 -6.60 -1.38
N VAL A 1044 44.75 -5.76 -0.53
CA VAL A 1044 43.61 -4.92 -0.90
C VAL A 1044 43.98 -3.98 -2.04
N ARG A 1045 45.15 -3.33 -1.97
CA ARG A 1045 45.64 -2.44 -3.02
C ARG A 1045 45.84 -3.16 -4.35
N GLU A 1046 46.42 -4.36 -4.33
CA GLU A 1046 46.67 -5.16 -5.53
C GLU A 1046 45.37 -5.59 -6.21
N ILE A 1047 44.39 -6.11 -5.44
CA ILE A 1047 43.08 -6.48 -5.97
C ILE A 1047 42.41 -5.30 -6.66
N LEU A 1048 42.36 -4.13 -5.98
CA LEU A 1048 41.70 -2.96 -6.53
C LEU A 1048 42.42 -2.41 -7.77
N THR A 1049 43.76 -2.43 -7.80
CA THR A 1049 44.54 -1.97 -8.97
C THR A 1049 44.22 -2.76 -10.24
N ASN A 1050 43.86 -4.04 -10.09
CA ASN A 1050 43.52 -4.93 -11.20
C ASN A 1050 42.08 -4.78 -11.71
N ILE A 1051 41.23 -3.98 -11.07
CA ILE A 1051 39.84 -3.78 -11.49
C ILE A 1051 39.77 -2.66 -12.53
N GLN A 1052 39.18 -2.95 -13.69
CA GLN A 1052 38.92 -1.93 -14.70
C GLN A 1052 37.70 -1.07 -14.33
N GLY A 1053 37.79 0.24 -14.57
CA GLY A 1053 36.64 1.16 -14.49
C GLY A 1053 36.34 1.75 -13.11
N ILE A 1054 37.15 1.50 -12.07
CA ILE A 1054 36.90 2.00 -10.71
C ILE A 1054 37.42 3.42 -10.41
N GLY A 1055 38.20 4.04 -11.31
CA GLY A 1055 38.74 5.39 -11.13
C GLY A 1055 39.86 5.48 -10.08
N PHE A 1056 40.08 6.67 -9.51
CA PHE A 1056 41.09 6.89 -8.46
C PHE A 1056 40.64 6.27 -7.12
N PHE A 1057 41.54 5.59 -6.41
CA PHE A 1057 41.31 5.08 -5.06
C PHE A 1057 42.59 5.18 -4.22
N SER A 1058 42.44 5.15 -2.90
CA SER A 1058 43.57 5.08 -1.95
C SER A 1058 43.23 4.18 -0.76
N VAL A 1059 44.24 3.49 -0.22
CA VAL A 1059 44.09 2.56 0.92
C VAL A 1059 44.85 3.13 2.11
N HIS A 1060 44.17 3.27 3.24
CA HIS A 1060 44.63 3.93 4.45
C HIS A 1060 44.64 2.95 5.62
N SER A 1061 45.62 3.09 6.51
CA SER A 1061 45.65 2.32 7.76
C SER A 1061 44.79 3.00 8.81
N VAL A 1062 44.19 2.17 9.66
CA VAL A 1062 43.32 2.59 10.76
C VAL A 1062 44.00 2.29 12.07
N GLU A 1063 44.02 3.28 12.98
CA GLU A 1063 44.39 3.07 14.37
C GLU A 1063 43.23 3.49 15.26
N LEU A 1064 42.99 2.75 16.35
CA LEU A 1064 41.92 3.07 17.29
C LEU A 1064 42.32 4.27 18.16
N ASP A 1065 41.43 5.25 18.29
CA ASP A 1065 41.66 6.43 19.11
C ASP A 1065 41.06 6.28 20.51
N MET A 1066 41.92 6.12 21.51
CA MET A 1066 41.61 6.02 22.96
C MET A 1066 40.81 7.18 23.55
N ASP A 1067 41.09 8.39 23.10
CA ASP A 1067 40.83 9.59 23.90
C ASP A 1067 39.65 10.40 23.35
N GLY A 1068 39.35 10.27 22.06
CA GLY A 1068 38.34 11.11 21.41
C GLY A 1068 38.84 12.55 21.24
N ILE A 1069 37.99 13.52 21.57
CA ILE A 1069 38.38 14.93 21.55
C ILE A 1069 39.56 15.20 22.49
N SER A 1070 40.61 15.83 21.98
CA SER A 1070 41.82 16.09 22.76
C SER A 1070 42.28 17.53 22.66
N ILE A 1071 42.66 18.08 23.81
CA ILE A 1071 43.17 19.44 23.95
C ILE A 1071 44.69 19.40 23.84
N ILE A 1072 45.25 20.18 22.90
CA ILE A 1072 46.69 20.27 22.71
C ILE A 1072 47.26 21.36 23.63
N GLN A 1073 47.97 20.96 24.68
CA GLN A 1073 48.77 21.88 25.49
C GLN A 1073 50.16 22.02 24.86
N LYS A 1074 50.57 23.23 24.47
CA LYS A 1074 51.97 23.47 24.10
C LYS A 1074 52.85 23.37 25.35
N SER A 1075 53.73 22.36 25.40
CA SER A 1075 54.83 22.35 26.35
C SER A 1075 55.73 23.55 26.10
N SER A 1076 55.92 24.37 27.12
CA SER A 1076 56.91 25.45 27.15
C SER A 1076 58.32 24.85 27.31
N GLU A 1077 58.81 24.14 26.29
CA GLU A 1077 60.24 23.81 26.22
C GLU A 1077 61.00 25.01 25.65
N HIS A 1078 61.64 25.76 26.55
CA HIS A 1078 62.70 26.69 26.20
C HIS A 1078 63.84 25.94 25.48
N PRO A 1079 64.32 26.40 24.32
CA PRO A 1079 65.52 25.82 23.74
C PRO A 1079 66.74 26.22 24.58
N GLU A 1080 67.36 25.23 25.23
CA GLU A 1080 68.67 25.37 25.87
C GLU A 1080 69.70 25.84 24.84
N GLN A 1081 70.33 26.98 25.12
CA GLN A 1081 71.55 27.41 24.46
C GLN A 1081 72.69 26.45 24.84
N GLN A 1082 72.97 25.45 24.00
CA GLN A 1082 74.25 24.76 24.03
C GLN A 1082 75.29 25.55 23.25
N GLN A 1083 76.16 26.22 24.01
CA GLN A 1083 77.50 26.64 23.59
C GLN A 1083 78.27 25.44 23.03
N THR A 1084 79.00 25.63 21.94
CA THR A 1084 80.24 24.89 21.69
C THR A 1084 81.24 25.79 20.95
N THR A 1085 82.37 26.01 21.60
CA THR A 1085 83.71 26.10 21.00
C THR A 1085 84.02 24.90 20.13
#